data_AF-A0A9W9BL24-F1
#
_entry.id   AF-A0A9W9BL24-F1
#
_cell.length_a   1.000
_cell.length_b   1.000
_cell.length_c   1.000
_cell.angle_alpha   90.00
_cell.angle_beta   90.00
_cell.angle_gamma   90.00
#
_symmetry.space_group_name_H-M   'P 1'
#
loop_
_entity.id
_entity.type
_entity.pdbx_description
1 polymer ?
#
loop_
_entity_poly.entity_id
_entity_poly.type
_entity_poly.pdbx_seq_one_letter_code
_entity_poly.pdbx_strand_id
1 'polypeptide(L)'
;MFTSKATWVSFLLLGRGTLSSPTPAQDSIFFHGLRGVSSESVHNVHLTYGDNFPHGDFRVVYGDCSLKNPGQHYHEVAYLFTDPESTPDRLVWVVPEDVIQRGCLHAYSNGILLGRSEPISFSKPLRKRQSLHEISDSNGLWFNGVKYLQSKNKISTVSAKEAKSKKIAIIGGGMSGLMTSLLLTSVGMTNWHIVESTQRVGGRVRTKYLNGTGPDDYQYQEMGPMRFPVSVKYSDTNETLDIQDHKMVFQLADVLNKMNGGNTSELAVNFIPWIQSSPNTPANSRGYRLPNGRIPTSAQLAADSSLLPPSPNASDPVGGELGEGFVERLLDVTPERMRNISTNIFNAHREAVDRGLFHWSEAAYLKYQMGLDADTVDFLAGSGSSPMWGEWYDNVYFSATTWRTIDKGLDSLPRAFAPHIKDKITYGRKITGLQHNNETSKVSLMWRDDPLDMVAKSEEYDYAVVAVPFSKVRLWRTPAYSSLLSRAISTLNYSQSCKVALHYKTRFWETQENPIFGGCGSTDIPGVGSVCYPAYKINSTGPGVILGSYTSGVPARSVAALSSEDHVALVQRAMVEVHGDIANEQWTGNYDRQCWEVDEHQAGAWASPTVGQQELFIPAYHKTELNTIFIGEHTSITHAWIFSALESAVRGTTQLLLDLGLVDEAKEVVDTWMARWITV
;
A
#
# COMPACT_ATOMS: atom_id res chain seq x y z
N MET A 1 24.25 66.55 88.41
CA MET A 1 24.23 65.97 87.06
C MET A 1 25.55 65.24 86.86
N PHE A 2 25.50 63.91 86.95
CA PHE A 2 26.67 63.02 87.02
C PHE A 2 27.26 62.78 85.62
N THR A 3 28.59 62.83 85.51
CA THR A 3 29.32 62.07 84.48
C THR A 3 30.52 61.40 85.14
N SER A 4 30.57 60.07 85.07
CA SER A 4 31.71 59.23 85.45
C SER A 4 31.90 58.19 84.35
N LYS A 5 33.14 58.04 83.88
CA LYS A 5 33.57 57.06 82.89
C LYS A 5 34.01 55.78 83.61
N ALA A 6 33.56 54.63 83.14
CA ALA A 6 34.23 53.33 83.37
C ALA A 6 33.96 52.35 82.21
N THR A 7 35.07 51.96 81.56
CA THR A 7 35.46 50.66 80.97
C THR A 7 34.42 49.57 80.71
N TRP A 8 34.42 48.97 79.50
CA TRP A 8 34.13 47.54 79.26
C TRP A 8 34.90 46.93 78.05
N VAL A 9 35.79 45.99 78.37
CA VAL A 9 36.03 44.63 77.82
C VAL A 9 35.91 44.32 76.32
N SER A 10 36.97 43.74 75.77
CA SER A 10 37.03 43.00 74.49
C SER A 10 36.54 41.55 74.62
N PHE A 11 35.88 41.03 73.59
CA PHE A 11 35.80 39.58 73.31
C PHE A 11 35.95 39.30 71.81
N LEU A 12 36.84 38.36 71.49
CA LEU A 12 37.09 37.83 70.15
C LEU A 12 35.89 37.06 69.61
N LEU A 13 35.65 37.16 68.29
CA LEU A 13 34.81 36.22 67.55
C LEU A 13 35.53 35.71 66.29
N LEU A 14 35.52 34.37 66.23
CA LEU A 14 36.09 33.41 65.29
C LEU A 14 35.89 33.71 63.79
N GLY A 15 36.91 33.31 63.02
CA GLY A 15 36.90 33.33 61.56
C GLY A 15 35.82 32.43 60.95
N ARG A 16 35.15 32.95 59.92
CA ARG A 16 34.34 32.17 59.00
C ARG A 16 35.22 31.66 57.86
N GLY A 17 35.36 30.34 57.77
CA GLY A 17 35.76 29.70 56.53
C GLY A 17 34.74 30.01 55.45
N THR A 18 35.21 30.52 54.32
CA THR A 18 34.43 30.65 53.10
C THR A 18 34.16 29.25 52.55
N LEU A 19 32.96 28.73 52.81
CA LEU A 19 32.39 27.64 52.02
C LEU A 19 32.21 28.17 50.59
N SER A 20 33.06 27.73 49.68
CA SER A 20 32.80 27.82 48.25
C SER A 20 31.51 27.08 47.98
N SER A 21 30.45 27.84 47.67
CA SER A 21 29.22 27.28 47.12
C SER A 21 29.60 26.50 45.86
N PRO A 22 29.15 25.25 45.66
CA PRO A 22 29.26 24.64 44.35
C PRO A 22 28.46 25.53 43.41
N THR A 23 29.13 26.11 42.41
CA THR A 23 28.47 26.65 41.23
C THR A 23 27.45 25.61 40.77
N PRO A 24 26.17 25.98 40.55
CA PRO A 24 25.22 25.04 39.97
C PRO A 24 25.88 24.50 38.69
N ALA A 25 26.01 23.17 38.60
CA ALA A 25 26.51 22.53 37.40
C ALA A 25 25.65 23.06 36.25
N GLN A 26 26.25 23.86 35.37
CA GLN A 26 25.56 24.44 34.24
C GLN A 26 25.17 23.27 33.33
N ASP A 27 23.88 23.15 33.02
CA ASP A 27 23.40 22.08 32.15
C ASP A 27 24.21 22.09 30.84
N SER A 28 24.79 20.93 30.52
CA SER A 28 25.62 20.71 29.33
C SER A 28 24.85 19.99 28.22
N ILE A 29 23.61 19.61 28.49
CA ILE A 29 22.68 19.01 27.54
C ILE A 29 21.26 19.51 27.79
N PHE A 30 20.53 19.76 26.71
CA PHE A 30 19.15 20.23 26.76
C PHE A 30 18.25 19.33 25.91
N PHE A 31 17.06 19.05 26.44
CA PHE A 31 16.05 18.21 25.80
C PHE A 31 14.95 19.06 25.16
N HIS A 32 14.58 18.72 23.92
CA HIS A 32 13.51 19.39 23.17
C HIS A 32 12.52 18.36 22.60
N GLY A 33 11.39 18.85 22.08
CA GLY A 33 10.37 17.99 21.43
C GLY A 33 9.45 17.25 22.40
N LEU A 34 9.40 17.64 23.67
CA LEU A 34 8.67 16.93 24.74
C LEU A 34 7.21 17.36 24.93
N ARG A 35 6.63 18.09 23.96
CA ARG A 35 5.22 18.51 24.00
C ARG A 35 4.35 17.50 23.26
N GLY A 36 3.21 17.11 23.86
CA GLY A 36 2.25 16.21 23.21
C GLY A 36 2.68 14.74 23.20
N VAL A 37 3.47 14.32 24.18
CA VAL A 37 3.86 12.90 24.35
C VAL A 37 2.68 12.10 24.91
N SER A 38 2.35 10.96 24.30
CA SER A 38 1.31 10.03 24.79
C SER A 38 1.93 8.77 25.39
N SER A 39 1.22 8.11 26.31
CA SER A 39 1.57 6.76 26.76
C SER A 39 1.39 5.75 25.60
N GLU A 40 2.14 4.64 25.62
CA GLU A 40 2.07 3.58 24.59
C GLU A 40 2.45 4.05 23.17
N SER A 41 3.44 4.93 23.08
CA SER A 41 3.83 5.56 21.82
C SER A 41 5.35 5.60 21.67
N VAL A 42 5.83 6.02 20.49
CA VAL A 42 7.25 6.27 20.25
C VAL A 42 7.46 7.74 19.90
N HIS A 43 8.51 8.35 20.43
CA HIS A 43 8.89 9.75 20.17
C HIS A 43 10.38 9.91 19.91
N ASN A 44 10.76 10.87 19.06
CA ASN A 44 12.11 11.40 19.11
C ASN A 44 12.23 12.46 20.22
N VAL A 45 13.24 12.32 21.06
CA VAL A 45 13.66 13.37 21.99
C VAL A 45 14.88 14.05 21.39
N HIS A 46 14.78 15.36 21.14
CA HIS A 46 15.84 16.12 20.47
C HIS A 46 16.85 16.64 21.50
N LEU A 47 18.13 16.56 21.16
CA LEU A 47 19.23 16.91 22.05
C LEU A 47 20.03 18.08 21.48
N THR A 48 20.39 19.04 22.34
CA THR A 48 21.39 20.05 22.04
C THR A 48 22.44 20.09 23.14
N TYR A 49 23.69 20.28 22.76
CA TYR A 49 24.84 20.18 23.65
C TYR A 49 25.48 21.55 23.88
N GLY A 50 25.88 21.83 25.12
CA GLY A 50 26.68 23.01 25.46
C GLY A 50 28.17 22.81 25.16
N ASP A 51 28.93 23.90 25.15
CA ASP A 51 30.34 23.93 24.72
C ASP A 51 31.28 22.98 25.50
N ASN A 52 30.89 22.56 26.71
CA ASN A 52 31.67 21.70 27.60
C ASN A 52 31.05 20.30 27.83
N PHE A 53 30.28 19.77 26.86
CA PHE A 53 29.67 18.45 26.99
C PHE A 53 30.74 17.35 27.16
N PRO A 54 30.71 16.56 28.26
CA PRO A 54 31.69 15.50 28.48
C PRO A 54 31.36 14.27 27.62
N HIS A 55 32.26 13.95 26.68
CA HIS A 55 32.21 12.72 25.91
C HIS A 55 32.55 11.50 26.79
N GLY A 56 31.95 10.35 26.48
CA GLY A 56 32.08 9.10 27.23
C GLY A 56 30.74 8.42 27.46
N ASP A 57 30.65 7.64 28.56
CA ASP A 57 29.41 6.98 28.98
C ASP A 57 28.30 8.00 29.22
N PHE A 58 27.18 7.81 28.54
CA PHE A 58 26.04 8.71 28.54
C PHE A 58 24.75 7.91 28.71
N ARG A 59 23.99 8.24 29.75
CA ARG A 59 22.76 7.54 30.13
C ARG A 59 21.61 8.52 30.29
N VAL A 60 20.48 8.22 29.68
CA VAL A 60 19.25 9.00 29.80
C VAL A 60 18.16 8.15 30.42
N VAL A 61 17.59 8.64 31.51
CA VAL A 61 16.54 7.96 32.26
C VAL A 61 15.35 8.87 32.49
N TYR A 62 14.17 8.27 32.64
CA TYR A 62 12.94 8.93 33.02
C TYR A 62 12.55 8.57 34.45
N GLY A 63 12.20 9.58 35.25
CA GLY A 63 11.81 9.39 36.66
C GLY A 63 11.29 10.68 37.30
N ASP A 64 11.17 10.66 38.63
CA ASP A 64 10.77 11.85 39.40
C ASP A 64 11.74 13.01 39.16
N CYS A 65 11.25 14.24 38.97
CA CYS A 65 12.12 15.39 38.69
C CYS A 65 13.12 15.69 39.83
N SER A 66 12.93 15.16 41.03
CA SER A 66 13.88 15.26 42.15
C SER A 66 14.94 14.15 42.19
N LEU A 67 14.93 13.23 41.22
CA LEU A 67 15.82 12.08 41.13
C LEU A 67 17.30 12.50 41.17
N LYS A 68 18.04 11.86 42.07
CA LYS A 68 19.46 12.16 42.36
C LYS A 68 20.42 11.11 41.79
N ASN A 69 19.97 9.85 41.69
CA ASN A 69 20.79 8.74 41.24
C ASN A 69 20.10 8.03 40.06
N PRO A 70 20.81 7.78 38.94
CA PRO A 70 20.23 7.08 37.79
C PRO A 70 19.66 5.70 38.12
N GLY A 71 20.08 5.02 39.19
CA GLY A 71 19.52 3.73 39.63
C GLY A 71 18.10 3.79 40.21
N GLN A 72 17.57 4.99 40.48
CA GLN A 72 16.21 5.20 41.00
C GLN A 72 15.20 5.53 39.90
N HIS A 73 15.55 5.28 38.64
CA HIS A 73 14.70 5.59 37.49
C HIS A 73 13.45 4.72 37.47
N TYR A 74 12.40 5.25 36.84
CA TYR A 74 11.23 4.47 36.49
C TYR A 74 11.50 3.65 35.23
N HIS A 75 12.07 4.30 34.22
CA HIS A 75 12.32 3.71 32.91
C HIS A 75 13.61 4.28 32.31
N GLU A 76 14.46 3.42 31.76
CA GLU A 76 15.65 3.82 31.01
C GLU A 76 15.30 4.12 29.55
N VAL A 77 15.70 5.28 29.06
CA VAL A 77 15.40 5.74 27.70
C VAL A 77 16.53 5.40 26.75
N ALA A 78 17.77 5.68 27.16
CA ALA A 78 18.94 5.39 26.34
C ALA A 78 20.20 5.18 27.20
N TYR A 79 21.09 4.32 26.71
CA TYR A 79 22.43 4.16 27.21
C TYR A 79 23.37 4.02 26.01
N LEU A 80 24.43 4.83 25.96
CA LEU A 80 25.40 4.85 24.88
C LEU A 80 26.74 5.44 25.31
N PHE A 81 27.74 5.28 24.46
CA PHE A 81 29.00 5.99 24.54
C PHE A 81 29.00 7.10 23.50
N THR A 82 29.46 8.30 23.87
CA THR A 82 29.54 9.46 22.97
C THR A 82 30.99 9.86 22.74
N ASP A 83 31.31 10.23 21.50
CA ASP A 83 32.58 10.85 21.12
C ASP A 83 32.31 12.07 20.22
N PRO A 84 33.32 12.93 19.96
CA PRO A 84 33.13 14.15 19.17
C PRO A 84 32.60 13.93 17.74
N GLU A 85 32.83 12.76 17.14
CA GLU A 85 32.43 12.44 15.77
C GLU A 85 31.06 11.74 15.70
N SER A 86 30.62 11.12 16.80
CA SER A 86 29.43 10.26 16.89
C SER A 86 28.48 10.69 18.03
N THR A 87 28.32 12.00 18.25
CA THR A 87 27.30 12.50 19.20
C THR A 87 25.90 12.52 18.55
N PRO A 88 24.89 11.83 19.11
CA PRO A 88 23.54 11.78 18.53
C PRO A 88 22.81 13.11 18.70
N ASP A 89 21.95 13.50 17.76
CA ASP A 89 21.08 14.68 17.90
C ASP A 89 19.67 14.31 18.39
N ARG A 90 19.33 13.01 18.41
CA ARG A 90 18.03 12.51 18.89
C ARG A 90 18.14 11.20 19.66
N LEU A 91 17.19 10.98 20.55
CA LEU A 91 16.90 9.69 21.18
C LEU A 91 15.60 9.11 20.63
N VAL A 92 15.47 7.79 20.66
CA VAL A 92 14.21 7.09 20.39
C VAL A 92 13.63 6.65 21.72
N TRP A 93 12.52 7.27 22.13
CA TRP A 93 11.85 6.94 23.38
C TRP A 93 10.57 6.17 23.11
N VAL A 94 10.55 4.89 23.52
CA VAL A 94 9.34 4.06 23.57
C VAL A 94 8.70 4.27 24.94
N VAL A 95 7.58 5.00 24.98
CA VAL A 95 6.91 5.38 26.22
C VAL A 95 6.07 4.20 26.74
N PRO A 96 6.31 3.70 27.95
CA PRO A 96 5.56 2.58 28.50
C PRO A 96 4.11 2.97 28.86
N GLU A 97 3.22 1.98 28.98
CA GLU A 97 1.81 2.17 29.34
C GLU A 97 1.65 2.78 30.75
N ASP A 98 2.46 2.31 31.69
CA ASP A 98 2.44 2.66 33.11
C ASP A 98 3.31 3.89 33.46
N VAL A 99 3.60 4.75 32.46
CA VAL A 99 4.44 5.93 32.65
C VAL A 99 3.90 6.89 33.71
N ILE A 100 4.76 7.28 34.66
CA ILE A 100 4.39 8.24 35.71
C ILE A 100 4.13 9.63 35.11
N GLN A 101 3.16 10.35 35.66
CA GLN A 101 2.82 11.71 35.23
C GLN A 101 3.79 12.74 35.82
N ARG A 102 4.14 13.79 35.06
CA ARG A 102 4.95 14.93 35.51
C ARG A 102 6.37 14.56 35.98
N GLY A 103 6.94 13.46 35.50
CA GLY A 103 8.36 13.15 35.67
C GLY A 103 9.24 13.92 34.68
N CYS A 104 10.55 13.79 34.81
CA CYS A 104 11.54 14.47 33.97
C CYS A 104 12.47 13.44 33.29
N LEU A 105 13.07 13.82 32.17
CA LEU A 105 14.25 13.16 31.61
C LEU A 105 15.50 13.68 32.30
N HIS A 106 16.41 12.78 32.64
CA HIS A 106 17.68 13.08 33.28
C HIS A 106 18.81 12.46 32.48
N ALA A 107 19.77 13.28 32.06
CA ALA A 107 21.00 12.83 31.41
C ALA A 107 22.14 12.74 32.42
N TYR A 108 22.84 11.62 32.44
CA TYR A 108 23.98 11.37 33.31
C TYR A 108 25.21 10.95 32.49
N SER A 109 26.40 11.34 32.96
CA SER A 109 27.68 10.77 32.54
C SER A 109 28.54 10.47 33.75
N ASN A 110 29.05 9.24 33.86
CA ASN A 110 29.83 8.77 35.02
C ASN A 110 29.16 9.08 36.38
N GLY A 111 27.82 9.03 36.44
CA GLY A 111 27.03 9.34 37.64
C GLY A 111 26.79 10.84 37.91
N ILE A 112 27.36 11.74 37.10
CA ILE A 112 27.16 13.19 37.19
C ILE A 112 25.96 13.57 36.34
N LEU A 113 25.03 14.35 36.91
CA LEU A 113 23.88 14.89 36.18
C LEU A 113 24.36 15.99 35.21
N LEU A 114 24.09 15.80 33.92
CA LEU A 114 24.49 16.70 32.84
C LEU A 114 23.38 17.67 32.43
N GLY A 115 22.12 17.28 32.61
CA GLY A 115 20.96 18.08 32.25
C GLY A 115 19.66 17.40 32.60
N ARG A 116 18.60 18.19 32.73
CA ARG A 116 17.24 17.73 33.05
C ARG A 116 16.22 18.41 32.16
N SER A 117 15.19 17.68 31.73
CA SER A 117 14.06 18.28 31.01
C SER A 117 13.10 19.02 31.94
N GLU A 118 12.23 19.83 31.37
CA GLU A 118 11.01 20.25 32.05
C GLU A 118 10.10 19.04 32.37
N PRO A 119 9.23 19.12 33.39
CA PRO A 119 8.28 18.06 33.72
C PRO A 119 7.37 17.72 32.53
N ILE A 120 7.32 16.44 32.19
CA ILE A 120 6.59 15.92 31.03
C ILE A 120 5.23 15.42 31.50
N SER A 121 4.17 15.95 30.90
CA SER A 121 2.81 15.45 31.14
C SER A 121 2.39 14.58 29.96
N PHE A 122 1.85 13.39 30.24
CA PHE A 122 1.41 12.46 29.21
C PHE A 122 -0.10 12.54 29.11
N SER A 123 -0.60 12.83 27.92
CA SER A 123 -2.01 12.58 27.66
C SER A 123 -2.25 11.08 27.64
N LYS A 124 -3.26 10.61 28.38
CA LYS A 124 -3.87 9.31 28.05
C LYS A 124 -4.36 9.40 26.60
N PRO A 125 -4.19 8.35 25.80
CA PRO A 125 -4.66 8.37 24.42
C PRO A 125 -6.15 8.74 24.39
N LEU A 126 -6.48 9.80 23.64
CA LEU A 126 -7.85 10.28 23.55
C LEU A 126 -8.68 9.21 22.83
N ARG A 127 -9.48 8.45 23.59
CA ARG A 127 -10.44 7.43 23.08
C ARG A 127 -11.41 7.93 21.99
N LYS A 128 -11.45 9.23 21.66
CA LYS A 128 -12.37 9.82 20.68
C LYS A 128 -11.74 10.28 19.35
N ARG A 129 -10.43 10.10 19.16
CA ARG A 129 -9.73 10.15 17.87
C ARG A 129 -8.51 9.24 18.00
N GLN A 130 -8.67 7.96 17.63
CA GLN A 130 -7.58 6.99 17.69
C GLN A 130 -6.51 7.43 16.69
N SER A 131 -5.33 7.77 17.19
CA SER A 131 -4.17 8.07 16.35
C SER A 131 -3.50 6.75 15.97
N LEU A 132 -3.05 6.65 14.72
CA LEU A 132 -2.39 5.47 14.13
C LEU A 132 -1.16 4.96 14.90
N HIS A 133 -0.67 5.70 15.89
CA HIS A 133 0.48 5.32 16.71
C HIS A 133 0.17 4.22 17.73
N GLU A 134 -1.12 3.90 17.96
CA GLU A 134 -1.57 3.32 19.23
C GLU A 134 -2.31 1.98 19.11
N ILE A 135 -2.39 1.33 17.93
CA ILE A 135 -2.94 -0.04 17.86
C ILE A 135 -2.19 -0.94 16.88
N SER A 136 -1.43 -1.90 17.40
CA SER A 136 -1.53 -3.25 16.83
C SER A 136 -1.50 -4.30 17.89
N ASP A 137 -2.37 -5.29 17.69
CA ASP A 137 -2.04 -6.65 18.02
C ASP A 137 -1.50 -7.37 16.78
N SER A 138 -0.81 -8.48 17.01
CA SER A 138 -0.27 -9.38 16.00
C SER A 138 -1.29 -9.85 14.95
N ASN A 139 -2.60 -9.63 15.18
CA ASN A 139 -3.71 -10.04 14.32
C ASN A 139 -4.49 -8.88 13.63
N GLY A 140 -4.00 -7.62 13.65
CA GLY A 140 -4.62 -6.48 12.94
C GLY A 140 -4.23 -5.16 13.62
N LEU A 141 -3.82 -4.08 12.94
CA LEU A 141 -4.66 -3.26 12.07
C LEU A 141 -3.88 -2.54 10.96
N TRP A 142 -2.62 -2.22 11.19
CA TRP A 142 -1.64 -1.70 10.23
C TRP A 142 -0.28 -1.83 10.91
N PHE A 143 0.81 -1.55 10.21
CA PHE A 143 2.16 -1.65 10.77
C PHE A 143 2.31 -0.87 12.10
N ASN A 144 2.66 -1.58 13.18
CA ASN A 144 2.84 -0.99 14.50
C ASN A 144 4.30 -0.67 14.79
N GLY A 145 4.61 0.61 14.74
CA GLY A 145 5.94 1.13 15.03
C GLY A 145 6.43 0.89 16.46
N VAL A 146 5.54 0.90 17.46
CA VAL A 146 5.90 0.64 18.88
C VAL A 146 6.38 -0.80 19.03
N LYS A 147 5.54 -1.78 18.67
CA LYS A 147 5.90 -3.21 18.73
C LYS A 147 7.11 -3.53 17.85
N TYR A 148 7.19 -2.89 16.68
CA TYR A 148 8.33 -3.04 15.79
C TYR A 148 9.64 -2.63 16.47
N LEU A 149 9.70 -1.43 17.05
CA LEU A 149 10.89 -0.93 17.73
C LEU A 149 11.22 -1.71 19.01
N GLN A 150 10.21 -2.09 19.79
CA GLN A 150 10.38 -2.97 20.96
C GLN A 150 11.02 -4.31 20.57
N SER A 151 10.64 -4.90 19.43
CA SER A 151 11.23 -6.16 18.96
C SER A 151 12.70 -6.05 18.52
N LYS A 152 13.15 -4.83 18.18
CA LYS A 152 14.51 -4.60 17.66
C LYS A 152 15.55 -4.46 18.76
N ASN A 153 15.19 -4.03 19.98
CA ASN A 153 16.08 -3.88 21.15
C ASN A 153 17.42 -3.15 20.89
N LYS A 154 17.53 -2.37 19.80
CA LYS A 154 18.84 -1.94 19.24
C LYS A 154 19.01 -0.43 19.05
N ILE A 155 17.93 0.35 18.97
CA ILE A 155 18.01 1.76 18.59
C ILE A 155 17.45 2.61 19.73
N SER A 156 18.35 3.26 20.46
CA SER A 156 18.01 4.25 21.50
C SER A 156 18.45 5.67 21.10
N THR A 157 19.35 5.80 20.13
CA THR A 157 19.95 7.07 19.70
C THR A 157 20.11 7.16 18.20
N VAL A 158 20.13 8.39 17.67
CA VAL A 158 20.14 8.69 16.24
C VAL A 158 20.98 9.93 15.98
N SER A 159 21.80 9.87 14.93
CA SER A 159 22.30 11.03 14.21
C SER A 159 21.45 11.22 12.96
N ALA A 160 20.54 12.20 12.96
CA ALA A 160 19.58 12.37 11.87
C ALA A 160 20.27 12.66 10.53
N LYS A 161 21.40 13.38 10.57
CA LYS A 161 22.22 13.63 9.38
C LYS A 161 22.80 12.33 8.80
N GLU A 162 23.35 11.47 9.64
CA GLU A 162 23.90 10.19 9.19
C GLU A 162 22.80 9.27 8.68
N ALA A 163 21.69 9.16 9.42
CA ALA A 163 20.51 8.37 9.03
C ALA A 163 19.96 8.80 7.67
N LYS A 164 19.83 10.11 7.42
CA LYS A 164 19.33 10.63 6.12
C LYS A 164 20.33 10.50 4.97
N SER A 165 21.60 10.24 5.27
CA SER A 165 22.66 10.03 4.27
C SER A 165 22.74 8.58 3.76
N LYS A 166 22.06 7.63 4.41
CA LYS A 166 22.07 6.21 4.02
C LYS A 166 21.62 6.03 2.57
N LYS A 167 22.33 5.16 1.86
CA LYS A 167 22.13 4.83 0.45
C LYS A 167 21.07 3.75 0.30
N ILE A 168 19.93 4.09 -0.29
CA ILE A 168 18.76 3.21 -0.38
C ILE A 168 18.55 2.74 -1.82
N ALA A 169 18.50 1.42 -2.05
CA ALA A 169 18.02 0.87 -3.31
C ALA A 169 16.50 0.73 -3.30
N ILE A 170 15.83 1.17 -4.37
CA ILE A 170 14.41 0.88 -4.62
C ILE A 170 14.36 -0.02 -5.88
N ILE A 171 13.92 -1.27 -5.72
CA ILE A 171 13.90 -2.24 -6.82
C ILE A 171 12.49 -2.34 -7.37
N GLY A 172 12.29 -1.84 -8.59
CA GLY A 172 10.99 -1.76 -9.28
C GLY A 172 10.41 -0.34 -9.25
N GLY A 173 10.29 0.27 -10.43
CA GLY A 173 9.62 1.54 -10.69
C GLY A 173 8.10 1.42 -10.85
N GLY A 174 7.46 0.48 -10.15
CA GLY A 174 6.01 0.39 -10.01
C GLY A 174 5.44 1.45 -9.06
N MET A 175 4.11 1.50 -8.91
CA MET A 175 3.47 2.52 -8.05
C MET A 175 4.00 2.54 -6.60
N SER A 176 4.29 1.39 -6.01
CA SER A 176 4.86 1.33 -4.65
C SER A 176 6.30 1.88 -4.60
N GLY A 177 7.17 1.52 -5.54
CA GLY A 177 8.54 2.04 -5.60
C GLY A 177 8.60 3.55 -5.90
N LEU A 178 7.75 4.03 -6.82
CA LEU A 178 7.60 5.46 -7.09
C LEU A 178 7.12 6.20 -5.85
N MET A 179 6.11 5.67 -5.16
CA MET A 179 5.61 6.24 -3.91
C MET A 179 6.69 6.30 -2.83
N THR A 180 7.46 5.23 -2.62
CA THR A 180 8.60 5.23 -1.68
C THR A 180 9.61 6.33 -2.01
N SER A 181 9.94 6.56 -3.28
CA SER A 181 10.87 7.62 -3.66
C SER A 181 10.35 9.02 -3.29
N LEU A 182 9.04 9.25 -3.44
CA LEU A 182 8.37 10.48 -3.04
C LEU A 182 8.38 10.65 -1.52
N LEU A 183 8.03 9.60 -0.77
CA LEU A 183 7.97 9.61 0.69
C LEU A 183 9.34 9.85 1.34
N LEU A 184 10.40 9.20 0.84
CA LEU A 184 11.76 9.44 1.33
C LEU A 184 12.19 10.89 1.05
N THR A 185 11.91 11.38 -0.16
CA THR A 185 12.25 12.75 -0.55
C THR A 185 11.50 13.78 0.30
N SER A 186 10.22 13.54 0.63
CA SER A 186 9.43 14.49 1.43
C SER A 186 9.98 14.71 2.83
N VAL A 187 10.68 13.73 3.40
CA VAL A 187 11.32 13.82 4.73
C VAL A 187 12.83 14.13 4.68
N GLY A 188 13.34 14.52 3.50
CA GLY A 188 14.72 14.92 3.30
C GLY A 188 15.72 13.79 3.06
N MET A 189 15.25 12.54 2.89
CA MET A 189 16.09 11.42 2.47
C MET A 189 16.17 11.36 0.95
N THR A 190 17.31 11.75 0.40
CA THR A 190 17.48 11.91 -1.04
C THR A 190 18.50 10.96 -1.67
N ASN A 191 19.28 10.23 -0.87
CA ASN A 191 20.26 9.25 -1.36
C ASN A 191 19.59 7.90 -1.66
N TRP A 192 18.62 7.90 -2.56
CA TRP A 192 17.94 6.71 -3.04
C TRP A 192 18.13 6.57 -4.55
N HIS A 193 18.07 5.34 -5.06
CA HIS A 193 18.16 5.04 -6.50
C HIS A 193 17.17 3.95 -6.88
N ILE A 194 16.41 4.17 -7.96
CA ILE A 194 15.46 3.20 -8.51
C ILE A 194 16.14 2.33 -9.56
N VAL A 195 15.96 1.02 -9.46
CA VAL A 195 16.35 0.06 -10.49
C VAL A 195 15.09 -0.55 -11.10
N GLU A 196 14.84 -0.29 -12.38
CA GLU A 196 13.65 -0.72 -13.10
C GLU A 196 14.02 -1.68 -14.23
N SER A 197 13.31 -2.81 -14.27
CA SER A 197 13.58 -3.89 -15.23
C SER A 197 13.10 -3.59 -16.65
N THR A 198 12.11 -2.73 -16.81
CA THR A 198 11.51 -2.31 -18.07
C THR A 198 12.10 -0.99 -18.55
N GLN A 199 11.63 -0.50 -19.71
CA GLN A 199 11.95 0.84 -20.24
C GLN A 199 10.95 1.92 -19.81
N ARG A 200 10.12 1.64 -18.80
CA ARG A 200 9.11 2.59 -18.30
C ARG A 200 8.88 2.43 -16.81
N VAL A 201 8.22 3.41 -16.20
CA VAL A 201 7.69 3.28 -14.84
C VAL A 201 6.21 2.92 -14.86
N GLY A 202 5.65 2.58 -13.70
CA GLY A 202 4.22 2.30 -13.49
C GLY A 202 3.89 0.84 -13.17
N GLY A 203 4.82 -0.11 -13.40
CA GLY A 203 4.58 -1.52 -13.10
C GLY A 203 3.39 -2.06 -13.90
N ARG A 204 2.33 -2.52 -13.23
CA ARG A 204 1.09 -2.98 -13.90
C ARG A 204 0.17 -1.86 -14.38
N VAL A 205 0.40 -0.61 -13.98
CA VAL A 205 -0.26 0.55 -14.61
C VAL A 205 0.27 0.64 -16.04
N ARG A 206 -0.64 0.42 -17.01
CA ARG A 206 -0.31 0.31 -18.42
C ARG A 206 -1.48 0.76 -19.29
N THR A 207 -1.32 1.92 -19.89
CA THR A 207 -2.18 2.42 -20.97
C THR A 207 -1.51 2.13 -22.31
N LYS A 208 -2.29 1.73 -23.32
CA LYS A 208 -1.80 1.57 -24.68
C LYS A 208 -2.53 2.48 -25.64
N TYR A 209 -1.78 3.38 -26.26
CA TYR A 209 -2.22 4.21 -27.37
C TYR A 209 -1.98 3.44 -28.68
N LEU A 210 -3.03 3.27 -29.49
CA LEU A 210 -2.98 2.46 -30.71
C LEU A 210 -2.69 3.36 -31.92
N ASN A 211 -2.38 2.76 -33.07
CA ASN A 211 -2.18 3.50 -34.33
C ASN A 211 -1.07 4.60 -34.26
N GLY A 212 -0.06 4.40 -33.39
CA GLY A 212 1.04 5.36 -33.22
C GLY A 212 0.63 6.70 -32.57
N THR A 213 -0.55 6.77 -31.95
CA THR A 213 -1.08 7.99 -31.35
C THR A 213 -0.50 8.28 -29.97
N GLY A 214 -0.73 9.49 -29.48
CA GLY A 214 -0.39 9.92 -28.12
C GLY A 214 -1.60 10.13 -27.20
N PRO A 215 -1.35 10.64 -25.99
CA PRO A 215 -2.39 10.96 -25.01
C PRO A 215 -3.50 11.89 -25.52
N ASP A 216 -3.15 12.88 -26.35
CA ASP A 216 -4.10 13.89 -26.84
C ASP A 216 -5.05 13.39 -27.93
N ASP A 217 -4.78 12.22 -28.51
CA ASP A 217 -5.59 11.64 -29.58
C ASP A 217 -6.73 10.75 -29.06
N TYR A 218 -6.72 10.39 -27.76
CA TYR A 218 -7.76 9.57 -27.11
C TYR A 218 -8.02 8.21 -27.78
N GLN A 219 -7.04 7.64 -28.48
CA GLN A 219 -7.12 6.33 -29.12
C GLN A 219 -6.40 5.27 -28.28
N TYR A 220 -6.84 5.08 -27.04
CA TYR A 220 -6.15 4.20 -26.08
C TYR A 220 -7.04 3.20 -25.38
N GLN A 221 -6.42 2.20 -24.75
CA GLN A 221 -7.12 1.41 -23.75
C GLN A 221 -6.22 0.99 -22.60
N GLU A 222 -6.85 0.76 -21.45
CA GLU A 222 -6.18 0.36 -20.23
C GLU A 222 -5.93 -1.15 -20.21
N MET A 223 -4.66 -1.50 -20.39
CA MET A 223 -4.18 -2.89 -20.35
C MET A 223 -3.85 -3.34 -18.91
N GLY A 224 -3.76 -2.38 -17.98
CA GLY A 224 -3.62 -2.58 -16.54
C GLY A 224 -4.91 -2.29 -15.75
N PRO A 225 -4.84 -1.64 -14.57
CA PRO A 225 -6.03 -1.12 -13.89
C PRO A 225 -6.77 -0.10 -14.77
N MET A 226 -8.06 0.12 -14.54
CA MET A 226 -8.90 0.94 -15.43
C MET A 226 -9.63 2.09 -14.72
N ARG A 227 -9.87 1.96 -13.42
CA ARG A 227 -10.84 2.78 -12.69
C ARG A 227 -10.65 2.71 -11.18
N PHE A 228 -11.26 3.66 -10.49
CA PHE A 228 -11.24 3.82 -9.04
C PHE A 228 -12.67 3.97 -8.53
N PRO A 229 -13.09 3.16 -7.54
CA PRO A 229 -14.35 3.41 -6.84
C PRO A 229 -14.21 4.68 -6.00
N VAL A 230 -15.30 5.45 -5.89
CA VAL A 230 -15.31 6.74 -5.16
C VAL A 230 -16.28 6.70 -3.99
N SER A 231 -17.53 6.32 -4.26
CA SER A 231 -18.59 6.33 -3.25
C SER A 231 -19.66 5.29 -3.56
N VAL A 232 -20.31 4.79 -2.52
CA VAL A 232 -21.51 3.93 -2.59
C VAL A 232 -22.72 4.76 -2.21
N LYS A 233 -23.82 4.62 -2.96
CA LYS A 233 -25.12 5.20 -2.60
C LYS A 233 -26.04 4.07 -2.16
N TYR A 234 -26.47 4.09 -0.90
CA TYR A 234 -27.29 3.04 -0.30
C TYR A 234 -28.77 3.31 -0.55
N SER A 235 -29.51 2.32 -1.05
CA SER A 235 -30.92 2.48 -1.44
C SER A 235 -31.89 2.52 -0.26
N ASP A 236 -31.53 1.89 0.86
CA ASP A 236 -32.32 1.83 2.10
C ASP A 236 -32.38 3.19 2.82
N THR A 237 -31.26 3.90 2.91
CA THR A 237 -31.12 5.19 3.60
C THR A 237 -31.02 6.38 2.66
N ASN A 238 -30.80 6.15 1.36
CA ASN A 238 -30.48 7.17 0.35
C ASN A 238 -29.21 7.98 0.66
N GLU A 239 -28.36 7.51 1.58
CA GLU A 239 -27.09 8.13 1.92
C GLU A 239 -26.01 7.81 0.88
N THR A 240 -24.99 8.66 0.79
CA THR A 240 -23.80 8.39 -0.04
C THR A 240 -22.57 8.44 0.85
N LEU A 241 -21.80 7.34 0.88
CA LEU A 241 -20.55 7.25 1.63
C LEU A 241 -19.38 7.11 0.69
N ASP A 242 -18.32 7.89 0.95
CA ASP A 242 -17.06 7.73 0.26
C ASP A 242 -16.37 6.43 0.69
N ILE A 243 -15.75 5.76 -0.28
CA ILE A 243 -14.80 4.69 -0.05
C ILE A 243 -13.45 5.34 0.31
N GLN A 244 -13.05 5.27 1.57
CA GLN A 244 -12.02 6.15 2.12
C GLN A 244 -10.60 5.80 1.69
N ASP A 245 -10.29 4.52 1.51
CA ASP A 245 -8.95 4.03 1.19
C ASP A 245 -8.47 4.47 -0.20
N HIS A 246 -9.36 4.47 -1.17
CA HIS A 246 -9.07 4.96 -2.52
C HIS A 246 -8.75 6.46 -2.59
N LYS A 247 -9.05 7.25 -1.54
CA LYS A 247 -8.70 8.69 -1.49
C LYS A 247 -7.21 8.95 -1.58
N MET A 248 -6.38 8.01 -1.13
CA MET A 248 -4.91 8.13 -1.24
C MET A 248 -4.45 8.27 -2.70
N VAL A 249 -5.15 7.63 -3.65
CA VAL A 249 -4.84 7.76 -5.09
C VAL A 249 -5.13 9.17 -5.58
N PHE A 250 -6.25 9.77 -5.15
CA PHE A 250 -6.63 11.13 -5.51
C PHE A 250 -5.68 12.16 -4.87
N GLN A 251 -5.30 11.96 -3.60
CA GLN A 251 -4.29 12.78 -2.94
C GLN A 251 -2.95 12.73 -3.69
N LEU A 252 -2.51 11.54 -4.11
CA LEU A 252 -1.24 11.41 -4.81
C LEU A 252 -1.22 12.23 -6.10
N ALA A 253 -2.30 12.17 -6.88
CA ALA A 253 -2.45 13.01 -8.07
C ALA A 253 -2.39 14.51 -7.72
N ASP A 254 -3.08 14.97 -6.68
CA ASP A 254 -3.05 16.37 -6.25
C ASP A 254 -1.63 16.83 -5.86
N VAL A 255 -0.89 15.98 -5.15
CA VAL A 255 0.51 16.24 -4.77
C VAL A 255 1.39 16.34 -6.02
N LEU A 256 1.30 15.38 -6.94
CA LEU A 256 2.08 15.39 -8.18
C LEU A 256 1.73 16.57 -9.08
N ASN A 257 0.44 16.92 -9.19
CA ASN A 257 0.01 18.10 -9.94
C ASN A 257 0.63 19.37 -9.34
N LYS A 258 0.59 19.52 -8.02
CA LYS A 258 1.23 20.66 -7.34
C LYS A 258 2.73 20.71 -7.60
N MET A 259 3.41 19.56 -7.62
CA MET A 259 4.84 19.48 -7.90
C MET A 259 5.19 19.78 -9.37
N ASN A 260 4.27 19.55 -10.30
CA ASN A 260 4.47 19.69 -11.74
C ASN A 260 3.85 20.97 -12.35
N GLY A 261 3.56 21.99 -11.54
CA GLY A 261 3.06 23.28 -12.03
C GLY A 261 1.53 23.42 -12.11
N GLY A 262 0.78 22.50 -11.50
CA GLY A 262 -0.68 22.54 -11.37
C GLY A 262 -1.43 21.70 -12.41
N ASN A 263 -2.76 21.81 -12.39
CA ASN A 263 -3.67 20.94 -13.15
C ASN A 263 -3.70 21.20 -14.68
N THR A 264 -3.03 22.25 -15.14
CA THR A 264 -2.90 22.61 -16.56
C THR A 264 -1.57 22.15 -17.18
N SER A 265 -0.69 21.54 -16.38
CA SER A 265 0.57 20.98 -16.84
C SER A 265 0.33 19.79 -17.77
N GLU A 266 1.25 19.54 -18.71
CA GLU A 266 1.23 18.34 -19.57
C GLU A 266 1.36 17.03 -18.77
N LEU A 267 1.88 17.12 -17.54
CA LEU A 267 2.00 16.01 -16.60
C LEU A 267 0.85 15.92 -15.61
N ALA A 268 -0.18 16.76 -15.75
CA ALA A 268 -1.31 16.76 -14.83
C ALA A 268 -2.07 15.43 -14.88
N VAL A 269 -2.32 14.88 -13.70
CA VAL A 269 -3.16 13.71 -13.47
C VAL A 269 -4.57 14.20 -13.17
N ASN A 270 -5.41 14.23 -14.20
CA ASN A 270 -6.79 14.71 -14.10
C ASN A 270 -7.76 13.53 -14.09
N PHE A 271 -8.63 13.47 -13.09
CA PHE A 271 -9.66 12.44 -13.03
C PHE A 271 -10.90 12.85 -13.82
N ILE A 272 -11.48 11.90 -14.54
CA ILE A 272 -12.76 12.02 -15.23
C ILE A 272 -13.73 10.93 -14.74
N PRO A 273 -15.05 11.12 -14.90
CA PRO A 273 -16.02 10.10 -14.55
C PRO A 273 -15.75 8.78 -15.30
N TRP A 274 -15.92 7.66 -14.60
CA TRP A 274 -15.98 6.34 -15.23
C TRP A 274 -17.42 5.82 -15.21
N ILE A 275 -17.87 5.27 -16.33
CA ILE A 275 -19.19 4.64 -16.46
C ILE A 275 -19.00 3.15 -16.21
N GLN A 276 -19.48 2.65 -15.06
CA GLN A 276 -19.31 1.26 -14.67
C GLN A 276 -20.21 0.30 -15.45
N SER A 277 -21.48 0.65 -15.60
CA SER A 277 -22.48 -0.12 -16.31
C SER A 277 -23.26 0.76 -17.27
N SER A 278 -23.73 0.16 -18.37
CA SER A 278 -24.54 0.85 -19.37
C SER A 278 -25.56 -0.15 -19.94
N PRO A 279 -26.84 0.25 -20.13
CA PRO A 279 -27.95 -0.67 -20.43
C PRO A 279 -27.74 -1.46 -21.72
N ASN A 280 -27.11 -0.84 -22.72
CA ASN A 280 -26.96 -1.42 -24.06
C ASN A 280 -25.67 -2.22 -24.23
N THR A 281 -24.88 -2.42 -23.18
CA THR A 281 -23.69 -3.28 -23.23
C THR A 281 -24.09 -4.74 -23.47
N PRO A 282 -23.26 -5.55 -24.15
CA PRO A 282 -23.55 -6.97 -24.34
C PRO A 282 -23.66 -7.68 -23.00
N ALA A 283 -24.52 -8.68 -22.95
CA ALA A 283 -24.70 -9.51 -21.76
C ALA A 283 -24.49 -11.00 -22.08
N ASN A 284 -24.05 -11.75 -21.07
CA ASN A 284 -24.02 -13.21 -21.14
C ASN A 284 -25.47 -13.73 -21.27
N SER A 285 -25.79 -14.23 -22.46
CA SER A 285 -27.12 -14.69 -22.87
C SER A 285 -27.24 -16.22 -22.86
N ARG A 286 -26.21 -16.93 -22.36
CA ARG A 286 -26.16 -18.40 -22.26
C ARG A 286 -26.50 -19.13 -23.56
N GLY A 287 -26.01 -18.62 -24.68
CA GLY A 287 -26.18 -19.17 -26.02
C GLY A 287 -27.37 -18.60 -26.78
N TYR A 288 -28.23 -17.79 -26.15
CA TYR A 288 -29.33 -17.14 -26.86
C TYR A 288 -28.81 -16.05 -27.80
N ARG A 289 -29.43 -15.92 -28.97
CA ARG A 289 -29.17 -14.84 -29.93
C ARG A 289 -30.50 -14.26 -30.38
N LEU A 290 -30.53 -12.94 -30.57
CA LEU A 290 -31.67 -12.23 -31.13
C LEU A 290 -31.98 -12.74 -32.56
N PRO A 291 -33.17 -12.47 -33.13
CA PRO A 291 -33.51 -12.91 -34.49
C PRO A 291 -32.53 -12.43 -35.58
N ASN A 292 -31.81 -11.33 -35.32
CA ASN A 292 -30.76 -10.81 -36.19
C ASN A 292 -29.38 -11.45 -35.96
N GLY A 293 -29.29 -12.50 -35.15
CA GLY A 293 -28.07 -13.23 -34.79
C GLY A 293 -27.21 -12.57 -33.72
N ARG A 294 -27.56 -11.38 -33.22
CA ARG A 294 -26.74 -10.64 -32.26
C ARG A 294 -26.93 -11.08 -30.82
N ILE A 295 -25.93 -10.80 -29.99
CA ILE A 295 -26.02 -10.94 -28.53
C ILE A 295 -27.00 -9.87 -27.97
N PRO A 296 -27.95 -10.25 -27.09
CA PRO A 296 -28.83 -9.29 -26.45
C PRO A 296 -28.07 -8.38 -25.49
N THR A 297 -28.59 -7.18 -25.32
CA THR A 297 -28.07 -6.20 -24.35
C THR A 297 -28.53 -6.51 -22.93
N SER A 298 -27.83 -5.96 -21.94
CA SER A 298 -28.19 -6.08 -20.53
C SER A 298 -29.63 -5.60 -20.25
N ALA A 299 -30.07 -4.50 -20.87
CA ALA A 299 -31.42 -3.98 -20.72
C ALA A 299 -32.49 -4.88 -21.37
N GLN A 300 -32.20 -5.50 -22.52
CA GLN A 300 -33.11 -6.44 -23.16
C GLN A 300 -33.32 -7.68 -22.28
N LEU A 301 -32.25 -8.24 -21.71
CA LEU A 301 -32.36 -9.37 -20.78
C LEU A 301 -33.12 -9.00 -19.50
N ALA A 302 -32.94 -7.78 -18.99
CA ALA A 302 -33.68 -7.30 -17.83
C ALA A 302 -35.17 -7.07 -18.11
N ALA A 303 -35.52 -6.71 -19.35
CA ALA A 303 -36.90 -6.47 -19.77
C ALA A 303 -37.65 -7.76 -20.15
N ASP A 304 -36.95 -8.78 -20.65
CA ASP A 304 -37.54 -10.04 -21.10
C ASP A 304 -36.67 -11.23 -20.70
N SER A 305 -37.11 -11.94 -19.66
CA SER A 305 -36.43 -13.13 -19.15
C SER A 305 -36.48 -14.33 -20.10
N SER A 306 -37.34 -14.32 -21.12
CA SER A 306 -37.39 -15.39 -22.14
C SER A 306 -36.18 -15.39 -23.07
N LEU A 307 -35.42 -14.30 -23.10
CA LEU A 307 -34.14 -14.18 -23.82
C LEU A 307 -32.99 -14.91 -23.10
N LEU A 308 -33.26 -15.49 -21.93
CA LEU A 308 -32.35 -16.37 -21.23
C LEU A 308 -32.92 -17.78 -21.25
N PRO A 309 -32.14 -18.79 -21.72
CA PRO A 309 -32.45 -20.18 -21.44
C PRO A 309 -32.61 -20.38 -19.93
N PRO A 310 -33.38 -21.38 -19.46
CA PRO A 310 -33.49 -21.68 -18.04
C PRO A 310 -32.12 -21.83 -17.40
N SER A 311 -31.95 -21.32 -16.18
CA SER A 311 -30.73 -21.59 -15.43
C SER A 311 -30.54 -23.10 -15.24
N PRO A 312 -29.30 -23.61 -15.32
CA PRO A 312 -29.05 -24.97 -14.87
C PRO A 312 -29.48 -25.08 -13.41
N ASN A 313 -30.09 -26.21 -13.05
CA ASN A 313 -30.42 -26.49 -11.65
C ASN A 313 -29.22 -27.16 -10.98
N ALA A 314 -29.04 -26.89 -9.69
CA ALA A 314 -28.18 -27.72 -8.85
C ALA A 314 -28.66 -29.18 -8.88
N SER A 315 -27.73 -30.12 -8.78
CA SER A 315 -28.07 -31.55 -8.67
C SER A 315 -28.89 -31.86 -7.42
N ASP A 316 -28.66 -31.14 -6.32
CA ASP A 316 -29.54 -31.04 -5.16
C ASP A 316 -30.08 -29.60 -5.01
N PRO A 317 -31.29 -29.29 -5.50
CA PRO A 317 -31.88 -27.96 -5.39
C PRO A 317 -32.11 -27.50 -3.93
N VAL A 318 -32.41 -28.43 -3.02
CA VAL A 318 -32.65 -28.11 -1.60
C VAL A 318 -31.32 -27.79 -0.92
N GLY A 319 -30.29 -28.60 -1.18
CA GLY A 319 -28.93 -28.31 -0.75
C GLY A 319 -28.39 -27.00 -1.34
N GLY A 320 -28.75 -26.71 -2.60
CA GLY A 320 -28.46 -25.46 -3.31
C GLY A 320 -28.96 -24.21 -2.56
N GLU A 321 -30.28 -24.14 -2.34
CA GLU A 321 -30.93 -23.02 -1.66
C GLU A 321 -30.44 -22.85 -0.21
N LEU A 322 -30.24 -23.96 0.50
CA LEU A 322 -29.67 -23.93 1.85
C LEU A 322 -28.22 -23.43 1.86
N GLY A 323 -27.44 -23.81 0.85
CA GLY A 323 -26.07 -23.36 0.63
C GLY A 323 -25.97 -21.87 0.39
N GLU A 324 -26.71 -21.34 -0.59
CA GLU A 324 -26.74 -19.90 -0.91
C GLU A 324 -27.12 -19.06 0.31
N GLY A 325 -28.26 -19.39 0.95
CA GLY A 325 -28.71 -18.66 2.13
C GLY A 325 -27.73 -18.75 3.30
N PHE A 326 -26.92 -19.81 3.39
CA PHE A 326 -25.88 -19.91 4.40
C PHE A 326 -24.65 -19.05 4.05
N VAL A 327 -24.19 -19.08 2.80
CA VAL A 327 -23.07 -18.24 2.34
C VAL A 327 -23.38 -16.77 2.59
N GLU A 328 -24.60 -16.33 2.26
CA GLU A 328 -25.07 -14.97 2.55
C GLU A 328 -24.96 -14.63 4.05
N ARG A 329 -25.33 -15.57 4.94
CA ARG A 329 -25.20 -15.40 6.40
C ARG A 329 -23.75 -15.49 6.90
N LEU A 330 -22.89 -16.26 6.24
CA LEU A 330 -21.49 -16.42 6.64
C LEU A 330 -20.71 -15.16 6.27
N LEU A 331 -20.85 -14.70 5.03
CA LEU A 331 -20.30 -13.43 4.56
C LEU A 331 -20.95 -12.26 5.32
N ASP A 332 -22.25 -12.34 5.61
CA ASP A 332 -23.02 -11.33 6.35
C ASP A 332 -22.81 -9.93 5.74
N VAL A 333 -23.03 -9.82 4.43
CA VAL A 333 -22.85 -8.60 3.62
C VAL A 333 -24.00 -7.61 3.89
N THR A 334 -24.21 -7.27 5.16
CA THR A 334 -25.25 -6.33 5.58
C THR A 334 -24.89 -4.89 5.18
N PRO A 335 -25.90 -4.02 4.97
CA PRO A 335 -25.64 -2.61 4.71
C PRO A 335 -24.74 -1.96 5.77
N GLU A 336 -24.91 -2.29 7.06
CA GLU A 336 -24.04 -1.80 8.13
C GLU A 336 -22.57 -2.21 7.94
N ARG A 337 -22.30 -3.49 7.65
CA ARG A 337 -20.94 -3.94 7.39
C ARG A 337 -20.34 -3.27 6.16
N MET A 338 -21.11 -3.15 5.08
CA MET A 338 -20.67 -2.47 3.86
C MET A 338 -20.29 -1.01 4.13
N ARG A 339 -21.02 -0.32 5.01
CA ARG A 339 -20.67 1.04 5.48
C ARG A 339 -19.37 1.03 6.29
N ASN A 340 -19.21 0.07 7.20
CA ASN A 340 -18.00 -0.05 8.03
C ASN A 340 -16.75 -0.31 7.19
N ILE A 341 -16.84 -1.21 6.20
CA ILE A 341 -15.73 -1.48 5.27
C ILE A 341 -15.41 -0.23 4.44
N SER A 342 -16.42 0.45 3.89
CA SER A 342 -16.22 1.68 3.08
C SER A 342 -15.51 2.79 3.85
N THR A 343 -15.75 2.88 5.16
CA THR A 343 -15.14 3.89 6.03
C THR A 343 -13.77 3.48 6.56
N ASN A 344 -13.54 2.19 6.81
CA ASN A 344 -12.32 1.70 7.40
C ASN A 344 -12.01 0.24 7.04
N ILE A 345 -11.27 0.06 5.96
CA ILE A 345 -10.86 -1.25 5.45
C ILE A 345 -9.95 -2.03 6.42
N PHE A 346 -9.17 -1.36 7.25
CA PHE A 346 -8.27 -2.00 8.22
C PHE A 346 -9.03 -2.61 9.40
N ASN A 347 -10.00 -1.87 9.94
CA ASN A 347 -10.89 -2.41 10.96
C ASN A 347 -11.71 -3.59 10.42
N ALA A 348 -12.19 -3.50 9.18
CA ALA A 348 -12.87 -4.61 8.53
C ALA A 348 -11.96 -5.83 8.33
N HIS A 349 -10.69 -5.63 7.95
CA HIS A 349 -9.72 -6.73 7.82
C HIS A 349 -9.48 -7.42 9.15
N ARG A 350 -9.34 -6.67 10.24
CA ARG A 350 -9.26 -7.23 11.61
C ARG A 350 -10.51 -8.05 11.94
N GLU A 351 -11.70 -7.50 11.73
CA GLU A 351 -12.95 -8.23 11.96
C GLU A 351 -12.99 -9.54 11.15
N ALA A 352 -12.51 -9.51 9.91
CA ALA A 352 -12.43 -10.71 9.07
C ALA A 352 -11.47 -11.77 9.62
N VAL A 353 -10.33 -11.38 10.21
CA VAL A 353 -9.42 -12.28 10.92
C VAL A 353 -10.11 -12.88 12.14
N ASP A 354 -10.71 -12.05 13.01
CA ASP A 354 -11.38 -12.49 14.23
C ASP A 354 -12.55 -13.45 13.95
N ARG A 355 -13.20 -13.29 12.80
CA ARG A 355 -14.28 -14.16 12.32
C ARG A 355 -13.81 -15.39 11.56
N GLY A 356 -12.50 -15.56 11.34
CA GLY A 356 -11.92 -16.71 10.66
C GLY A 356 -12.19 -16.78 9.15
N LEU A 357 -12.40 -15.63 8.50
CA LEU A 357 -12.68 -15.57 7.04
C LEU A 357 -11.48 -15.96 6.16
N PHE A 358 -10.30 -16.10 6.76
CA PHE A 358 -9.10 -16.60 6.07
C PHE A 358 -8.95 -18.12 6.15
N HIS A 359 -9.75 -18.80 6.98
CA HIS A 359 -9.62 -20.24 7.23
C HIS A 359 -10.36 -21.10 6.21
N TRP A 360 -11.26 -20.51 5.43
CA TRP A 360 -12.12 -21.22 4.49
C TRP A 360 -12.19 -20.49 3.15
N SER A 361 -12.27 -21.28 2.07
CA SER A 361 -12.95 -20.83 0.86
C SER A 361 -14.42 -21.19 0.98
N GLU A 362 -15.26 -20.48 0.25
CA GLU A 362 -16.70 -20.76 0.22
C GLU A 362 -16.97 -22.23 -0.13
N ALA A 363 -16.32 -22.74 -1.19
CA ALA A 363 -16.42 -24.14 -1.60
C ALA A 363 -16.01 -25.13 -0.50
N ALA A 364 -14.89 -24.87 0.19
CA ALA A 364 -14.43 -25.73 1.28
C ALA A 364 -15.40 -25.71 2.46
N TYR A 365 -15.99 -24.54 2.77
CA TYR A 365 -16.97 -24.41 3.84
C TYR A 365 -18.25 -25.19 3.51
N LEU A 366 -18.83 -24.96 2.33
CA LEU A 366 -20.02 -25.68 1.86
C LEU A 366 -19.80 -27.20 1.86
N LYS A 367 -18.62 -27.65 1.43
CA LYS A 367 -18.31 -29.07 1.36
C LYS A 367 -18.13 -29.72 2.73
N TYR A 368 -17.23 -29.18 3.55
CA TYR A 368 -16.77 -29.87 4.77
C TYR A 368 -17.54 -29.47 6.02
N GLN A 369 -17.99 -28.22 6.10
CA GLN A 369 -18.73 -27.74 7.25
C GLN A 369 -20.24 -27.94 7.09
N MET A 370 -20.78 -27.78 5.88
CA MET A 370 -22.21 -28.00 5.62
C MET A 370 -22.54 -29.40 5.07
N GLY A 371 -21.53 -30.15 4.62
CA GLY A 371 -21.73 -31.52 4.14
C GLY A 371 -22.44 -31.63 2.79
N LEU A 372 -22.48 -30.55 1.99
CA LEU A 372 -23.07 -30.58 0.65
C LEU A 372 -22.29 -31.53 -0.27
N ASP A 373 -22.97 -32.11 -1.26
CA ASP A 373 -22.31 -32.95 -2.25
C ASP A 373 -21.39 -32.11 -3.15
N ALA A 374 -20.44 -32.77 -3.83
CA ALA A 374 -19.40 -32.04 -4.57
C ALA A 374 -19.94 -31.26 -5.78
N ASP A 375 -21.01 -31.75 -6.41
CA ASP A 375 -21.59 -31.13 -7.60
C ASP A 375 -22.39 -29.88 -7.22
N THR A 376 -23.19 -29.95 -6.15
CA THR A 376 -23.87 -28.78 -5.59
C THR A 376 -22.86 -27.71 -5.12
N VAL A 377 -21.75 -28.10 -4.49
CA VAL A 377 -20.70 -27.15 -4.07
C VAL A 377 -20.07 -26.45 -5.28
N ASP A 378 -19.70 -27.18 -6.33
CA ASP A 378 -19.12 -26.58 -7.54
C ASP A 378 -20.13 -25.67 -8.25
N PHE A 379 -21.40 -26.05 -8.28
CA PHE A 379 -22.47 -25.22 -8.83
C PHE A 379 -22.62 -23.88 -8.09
N LEU A 380 -22.56 -23.90 -6.75
CA LEU A 380 -22.75 -22.71 -5.92
C LEU A 380 -21.51 -21.81 -5.84
N ALA A 381 -20.37 -22.40 -5.49
CA ALA A 381 -19.16 -21.68 -5.11
C ALA A 381 -17.96 -21.97 -6.02
N GLY A 382 -18.14 -22.83 -7.03
CA GLY A 382 -17.05 -23.36 -7.85
C GLY A 382 -16.08 -24.22 -7.05
N SER A 383 -14.88 -24.38 -7.61
CA SER A 383 -13.76 -25.12 -7.01
C SER A 383 -12.65 -24.20 -6.48
N GLY A 384 -12.99 -22.95 -6.18
CA GLY A 384 -12.05 -21.92 -5.74
C GLY A 384 -11.45 -22.18 -4.36
N SER A 385 -10.20 -21.75 -4.18
CA SER A 385 -9.45 -21.83 -2.91
C SER A 385 -9.09 -20.45 -2.35
N SER A 386 -9.83 -19.41 -2.74
CA SER A 386 -9.64 -18.04 -2.22
C SER A 386 -10.28 -17.91 -0.84
N PRO A 387 -9.69 -17.15 0.09
CA PRO A 387 -10.33 -16.83 1.36
C PRO A 387 -11.54 -15.92 1.14
N MET A 388 -12.52 -16.01 2.04
CA MET A 388 -13.77 -15.24 1.97
C MET A 388 -13.58 -13.73 2.19
N TRP A 389 -12.41 -13.30 2.68
CA TRP A 389 -12.07 -11.88 2.81
C TRP A 389 -12.16 -11.12 1.47
N GLY A 390 -11.80 -11.76 0.35
CA GLY A 390 -11.90 -11.16 -0.99
C GLY A 390 -13.30 -10.64 -1.27
N GLU A 391 -14.30 -11.48 -0.98
CA GLU A 391 -15.71 -11.16 -1.16
C GLU A 391 -16.12 -9.90 -0.38
N TRP A 392 -15.59 -9.67 0.82
CA TRP A 392 -15.99 -8.50 1.61
C TRP A 392 -15.61 -7.18 0.96
N TYR A 393 -14.33 -7.00 0.64
CA TYR A 393 -13.89 -5.71 0.12
C TYR A 393 -14.28 -5.54 -1.35
N ASP A 394 -14.29 -6.62 -2.15
CA ASP A 394 -14.70 -6.53 -3.56
C ASP A 394 -16.20 -6.21 -3.67
N ASN A 395 -17.07 -6.77 -2.83
CA ASN A 395 -18.48 -6.37 -2.80
C ASN A 395 -18.62 -4.86 -2.57
N VAL A 396 -17.84 -4.27 -1.65
CA VAL A 396 -17.87 -2.82 -1.40
C VAL A 396 -17.40 -2.05 -2.62
N TYR A 397 -16.23 -2.37 -3.16
CA TYR A 397 -15.67 -1.64 -4.29
C TYR A 397 -16.56 -1.75 -5.53
N PHE A 398 -17.10 -2.92 -5.85
CA PHE A 398 -17.97 -3.12 -7.01
C PHE A 398 -19.42 -2.63 -6.80
N SER A 399 -19.85 -2.39 -5.55
CA SER A 399 -21.11 -1.70 -5.24
C SER A 399 -21.03 -0.18 -5.37
N ALA A 400 -19.84 0.38 -5.65
CA ALA A 400 -19.70 1.82 -5.85
C ALA A 400 -20.63 2.33 -6.95
N THR A 401 -21.33 3.42 -6.66
CA THR A 401 -22.24 4.10 -7.58
C THR A 401 -21.56 5.26 -8.30
N THR A 402 -20.46 5.76 -7.74
CA THR A 402 -19.59 6.75 -8.39
C THR A 402 -18.20 6.15 -8.61
N TRP A 403 -17.70 6.31 -9.83
CA TRP A 403 -16.37 5.87 -10.25
C TRP A 403 -15.61 6.97 -10.96
N ARG A 404 -14.28 6.89 -10.93
CA ARG A 404 -13.37 7.75 -11.70
C ARG A 404 -12.37 6.92 -12.49
N THR A 405 -11.87 7.49 -13.58
CA THR A 405 -10.67 7.06 -14.30
C THR A 405 -9.78 8.28 -14.54
N ILE A 406 -8.63 8.12 -15.20
CA ILE A 406 -7.69 9.21 -15.47
C ILE A 406 -7.80 9.63 -16.93
N ASP A 407 -7.96 10.93 -17.15
CA ASP A 407 -7.98 11.53 -18.48
C ASP A 407 -6.68 11.23 -19.24
N LYS A 408 -6.82 10.89 -20.52
CA LYS A 408 -5.72 10.50 -21.40
C LYS A 408 -4.92 9.27 -20.93
N GLY A 409 -5.43 8.50 -19.99
CA GLY A 409 -4.90 7.20 -19.60
C GLY A 409 -4.31 7.15 -18.19
N LEU A 410 -4.44 6.01 -17.51
CA LEU A 410 -3.88 5.78 -16.18
C LEU A 410 -2.36 5.88 -16.14
N ASP A 411 -1.64 5.69 -17.26
CA ASP A 411 -0.20 5.94 -17.36
C ASP A 411 0.17 7.40 -17.04
N SER A 412 -0.77 8.35 -17.07
CA SER A 412 -0.52 9.72 -16.62
C SER A 412 -0.06 9.78 -15.16
N LEU A 413 -0.56 8.89 -14.30
CA LEU A 413 -0.18 8.85 -12.88
C LEU A 413 1.31 8.52 -12.68
N PRO A 414 1.86 7.38 -13.16
CA PRO A 414 3.29 7.11 -13.04
C PRO A 414 4.14 8.07 -13.88
N ARG A 415 3.65 8.58 -15.02
CA ARG A 415 4.38 9.57 -15.85
C ARG A 415 4.66 10.87 -15.10
N ALA A 416 3.75 11.31 -14.23
CA ALA A 416 3.93 12.51 -13.41
C ALA A 416 5.10 12.43 -12.42
N PHE A 417 5.65 11.24 -12.15
CA PHE A 417 6.89 11.09 -11.37
C PHE A 417 8.16 11.36 -12.17
N ALA A 418 8.11 11.31 -13.52
CA ALA A 418 9.30 11.31 -14.36
C ALA A 418 10.29 12.46 -14.07
N PRO A 419 9.85 13.73 -13.91
CA PRO A 419 10.77 14.83 -13.59
C PRO A 419 11.48 14.68 -12.23
N HIS A 420 10.85 13.97 -11.29
CA HIS A 420 11.32 13.83 -9.91
C HIS A 420 12.27 12.65 -9.71
N ILE A 421 12.36 11.74 -10.68
CA ILE A 421 13.20 10.54 -10.60
C ILE A 421 14.28 10.46 -11.69
N LYS A 422 14.26 11.35 -12.69
CA LYS A 422 15.07 11.26 -13.92
C LYS A 422 16.56 10.99 -13.70
N ASP A 423 17.15 11.55 -12.64
CA ASP A 423 18.60 11.43 -12.34
C ASP A 423 18.90 10.32 -11.32
N LYS A 424 17.89 9.55 -10.91
CA LYS A 424 17.93 8.56 -9.83
C LYS A 424 17.23 7.26 -10.22
N ILE A 425 17.19 6.95 -11.52
CA ILE A 425 16.61 5.72 -12.04
C ILE A 425 17.51 5.08 -13.09
N THR A 426 17.60 3.76 -13.06
CA THR A 426 18.20 2.96 -14.14
C THR A 426 17.14 2.04 -14.73
N TYR A 427 16.82 2.24 -16.02
CA TYR A 427 15.92 1.40 -16.79
C TYR A 427 16.62 0.17 -17.36
N GLY A 428 15.84 -0.86 -17.71
CA GLY A 428 16.33 -2.08 -18.35
C GLY A 428 17.21 -2.99 -17.48
N ARG A 429 17.38 -2.70 -16.19
CA ARG A 429 18.25 -3.49 -15.31
C ARG A 429 17.45 -4.54 -14.55
N LYS A 430 17.61 -5.80 -14.96
CA LYS A 430 16.98 -6.96 -14.32
C LYS A 430 17.80 -7.43 -13.12
N ILE A 431 17.33 -7.14 -11.91
CA ILE A 431 17.89 -7.75 -10.69
C ILE A 431 17.59 -9.25 -10.69
N THR A 432 18.59 -10.03 -10.31
CA THR A 432 18.58 -11.51 -10.28
C THR A 432 18.95 -12.08 -8.91
N GLY A 433 19.30 -11.22 -7.95
CA GLY A 433 19.71 -11.65 -6.63
C GLY A 433 19.93 -10.50 -5.66
N LEU A 434 19.88 -10.86 -4.38
CA LEU A 434 20.27 -10.04 -3.24
C LEU A 434 21.27 -10.82 -2.40
N GLN A 435 22.26 -10.12 -1.85
CA GLN A 435 23.21 -10.69 -0.89
C GLN A 435 23.39 -9.74 0.29
N HIS A 436 23.27 -10.26 1.51
CA HIS A 436 23.57 -9.49 2.71
C HIS A 436 25.01 -9.74 3.16
N ASN A 437 25.74 -8.66 3.44
CA ASN A 437 27.07 -8.71 4.00
C ASN A 437 26.99 -8.46 5.51
N ASN A 438 27.32 -9.47 6.31
CA ASN A 438 27.25 -9.39 7.77
C ASN A 438 28.32 -8.48 8.38
N GLU A 439 29.46 -8.27 7.70
CA GLU A 439 30.55 -7.44 8.20
C GLU A 439 30.21 -5.96 8.05
N THR A 440 29.65 -5.57 6.90
CA THR A 440 29.29 -4.19 6.60
C THR A 440 27.84 -3.86 6.97
N SER A 441 27.01 -4.87 7.26
CA SER A 441 25.56 -4.75 7.43
C SER A 441 24.87 -4.06 6.24
N LYS A 442 25.31 -4.39 5.03
CA LYS A 442 24.81 -3.86 3.75
C LYS A 442 24.19 -4.95 2.89
N VAL A 443 23.40 -4.53 1.92
CA VAL A 443 22.78 -5.41 0.92
C VAL A 443 23.30 -5.07 -0.48
N SER A 444 23.72 -6.10 -1.21
CA SER A 444 24.14 -6.04 -2.61
C SER A 444 23.00 -6.44 -3.52
N LEU A 445 22.71 -5.60 -4.52
CA LEU A 445 21.85 -5.95 -5.66
C LEU A 445 22.69 -6.64 -6.73
N MET A 446 22.22 -7.76 -7.27
CA MET A 446 22.94 -8.52 -8.29
C MET A 446 22.22 -8.49 -9.64
N TRP A 447 22.94 -8.19 -10.73
CA TRP A 447 22.40 -8.23 -12.09
C TRP A 447 23.45 -8.72 -13.10
N ARG A 448 23.01 -8.91 -14.34
CA ARG A 448 23.88 -9.21 -15.48
C ARG A 448 23.52 -8.28 -16.63
N ASP A 449 24.52 -7.87 -17.39
CA ASP A 449 24.28 -7.08 -18.60
C ASP A 449 23.97 -8.03 -19.77
N ASP A 450 24.68 -9.15 -19.88
CA ASP A 450 24.31 -10.29 -20.73
C ASP A 450 23.69 -11.41 -19.88
N PRO A 451 22.48 -11.91 -20.20
CA PRO A 451 21.87 -13.02 -19.47
C PRO A 451 22.75 -14.29 -19.35
N LEU A 452 23.70 -14.48 -20.26
CA LEU A 452 24.64 -15.61 -20.28
C LEU A 452 25.92 -15.37 -19.46
N ASP A 453 26.09 -14.18 -18.87
CA ASP A 453 27.23 -13.89 -18.01
C ASP A 453 27.29 -14.86 -16.81
N MET A 454 28.42 -15.54 -16.64
CA MET A 454 28.60 -16.48 -15.53
C MET A 454 28.69 -15.76 -14.17
N VAL A 455 29.30 -14.57 -14.16
CA VAL A 455 29.52 -13.75 -12.95
C VAL A 455 28.56 -12.56 -12.98
N ALA A 456 27.78 -12.40 -11.92
CA ALA A 456 26.90 -11.24 -11.78
C ALA A 456 27.70 -10.00 -11.38
N LYS A 457 27.29 -8.84 -11.88
CA LYS A 457 27.66 -7.54 -11.32
C LYS A 457 26.88 -7.29 -10.05
N SER A 458 27.44 -6.49 -9.15
CA SER A 458 26.74 -6.08 -7.94
C SER A 458 27.03 -4.64 -7.53
N GLU A 459 26.14 -4.09 -6.72
CA GLU A 459 26.29 -2.78 -6.11
C GLU A 459 25.69 -2.81 -4.69
N GLU A 460 26.44 -2.28 -3.72
CA GLU A 460 26.05 -2.25 -2.31
C GLU A 460 25.23 -1.00 -1.94
N TYR A 461 24.29 -1.22 -1.02
CA TYR A 461 23.37 -0.25 -0.43
C TYR A 461 23.20 -0.53 1.06
N ASP A 462 22.86 0.50 1.83
CA ASP A 462 22.56 0.33 3.26
C ASP A 462 21.23 -0.40 3.46
N TYR A 463 20.24 -0.17 2.57
CA TYR A 463 18.95 -0.86 2.55
C TYR A 463 18.47 -1.11 1.12
N ALA A 464 17.67 -2.17 0.95
CA ALA A 464 16.94 -2.47 -0.28
C ALA A 464 15.43 -2.51 0.00
N VAL A 465 14.68 -1.64 -0.67
CA VAL A 465 13.23 -1.66 -0.72
C VAL A 465 12.81 -2.35 -2.02
N VAL A 466 12.24 -3.55 -1.90
CA VAL A 466 11.91 -4.43 -3.02
C VAL A 466 10.41 -4.29 -3.34
N ALA A 467 10.11 -3.58 -4.43
CA ALA A 467 8.76 -3.41 -4.98
C ALA A 467 8.40 -4.46 -6.05
N VAL A 468 9.31 -5.40 -6.32
CA VAL A 468 9.15 -6.47 -7.31
C VAL A 468 8.20 -7.55 -6.75
N PRO A 469 7.22 -8.05 -7.54
CA PRO A 469 6.32 -9.10 -7.07
C PRO A 469 7.06 -10.42 -6.77
N PHE A 470 6.56 -11.18 -5.81
CA PHE A 470 7.14 -12.47 -5.41
C PHE A 470 7.16 -13.53 -6.51
N SER A 471 6.29 -13.42 -7.51
CA SER A 471 6.35 -14.22 -8.74
C SER A 471 7.69 -14.08 -9.48
N LYS A 472 8.39 -12.94 -9.33
CA LYS A 472 9.75 -12.72 -9.86
C LYS A 472 10.83 -12.88 -8.82
N VAL A 473 10.62 -12.40 -7.59
CA VAL A 473 11.61 -12.52 -6.51
C VAL A 473 11.93 -13.98 -6.20
N ARG A 474 10.97 -14.91 -6.34
CA ARG A 474 11.23 -16.35 -6.12
C ARG A 474 12.22 -16.99 -7.11
N LEU A 475 12.59 -16.28 -8.18
CA LEU A 475 13.62 -16.69 -9.13
C LEU A 475 15.01 -16.12 -8.78
N TRP A 476 15.10 -15.28 -7.75
CA TRP A 476 16.33 -14.65 -7.33
C TRP A 476 17.14 -15.55 -6.39
N ARG A 477 18.46 -15.36 -6.39
CA ARG A 477 19.29 -15.80 -5.27
C ARG A 477 19.15 -14.77 -4.16
N THR A 478 18.54 -15.12 -3.03
CA THR A 478 18.35 -14.22 -1.89
C THR A 478 19.23 -14.64 -0.71
N PRO A 479 19.49 -13.75 0.27
CA PRO A 479 20.03 -14.21 1.53
C PRO A 479 19.02 -15.14 2.24
N ALA A 480 19.50 -15.86 3.26
CA ALA A 480 18.66 -16.76 4.05
C ALA A 480 17.74 -15.96 4.97
N TYR A 481 16.56 -15.58 4.46
CA TYR A 481 15.49 -14.97 5.24
C TYR A 481 14.86 -15.99 6.21
N SER A 482 13.99 -15.50 7.10
CA SER A 482 13.18 -16.34 7.96
C SER A 482 12.39 -17.38 7.16
N SER A 483 12.09 -18.52 7.78
CA SER A 483 11.29 -19.58 7.14
C SER A 483 9.94 -19.06 6.65
N LEU A 484 9.32 -18.14 7.41
CA LEU A 484 8.04 -17.56 7.05
C LEU A 484 8.13 -16.70 5.78
N LEU A 485 9.10 -15.78 5.73
CA LEU A 485 9.29 -14.91 4.57
C LEU A 485 9.75 -15.70 3.33
N SER A 486 10.65 -16.67 3.51
CA SER A 486 11.10 -17.56 2.43
C SER A 486 9.94 -18.34 1.82
N ARG A 487 9.05 -18.89 2.66
CA ARG A 487 7.84 -19.56 2.17
C ARG A 487 6.92 -18.59 1.46
N ALA A 488 6.66 -17.40 2.01
CA ALA A 488 5.83 -16.40 1.37
C ALA A 488 6.33 -16.02 -0.04
N ILE A 489 7.63 -15.75 -0.20
CA ILE A 489 8.26 -15.47 -1.49
C ILE A 489 8.02 -16.64 -2.45
N SER A 490 8.29 -17.87 -2.00
CA SER A 490 8.21 -19.06 -2.86
C SER A 490 6.80 -19.52 -3.22
N THR A 491 5.79 -19.29 -2.37
CA THR A 491 4.47 -19.92 -2.51
C THR A 491 3.27 -18.99 -2.59
N LEU A 492 3.41 -17.68 -2.30
CA LEU A 492 2.28 -16.74 -2.43
C LEU A 492 1.66 -16.85 -3.83
N ASN A 493 0.36 -17.10 -3.88
CA ASN A 493 -0.34 -17.31 -5.14
C ASN A 493 -0.66 -15.98 -5.85
N TYR A 494 -0.66 -16.03 -7.19
CA TYR A 494 -1.02 -14.91 -8.05
C TYR A 494 -2.12 -15.36 -9.02
N SER A 495 -3.07 -14.48 -9.30
CA SER A 495 -4.07 -14.69 -10.35
C SER A 495 -3.55 -14.14 -11.68
N GLN A 496 -4.27 -14.46 -12.75
CA GLN A 496 -3.97 -14.06 -14.11
C GLN A 496 -5.12 -13.31 -14.76
N SER A 497 -4.79 -12.42 -15.68
CA SER A 497 -5.70 -11.78 -16.61
C SER A 497 -5.06 -11.54 -17.97
N CYS A 498 -5.89 -11.59 -19.02
CA CYS A 498 -5.54 -11.13 -20.34
C CYS A 498 -6.56 -10.14 -20.90
N LYS A 499 -6.06 -9.15 -21.65
CA LYS A 499 -6.84 -8.09 -22.29
C LYS A 499 -6.51 -7.96 -23.77
N VAL A 500 -7.52 -7.64 -24.57
CA VAL A 500 -7.38 -7.30 -26.00
C VAL A 500 -8.11 -6.00 -26.29
N ALA A 501 -7.38 -5.02 -26.79
CA ALA A 501 -7.89 -3.74 -27.25
C ALA A 501 -7.98 -3.72 -28.77
N LEU A 502 -9.10 -3.26 -29.32
CA LEU A 502 -9.37 -3.22 -30.76
C LEU A 502 -9.67 -1.79 -31.20
N HIS A 503 -8.98 -1.33 -32.23
CA HIS A 503 -9.11 0.03 -32.75
C HIS A 503 -10.03 0.10 -33.98
N TYR A 504 -10.96 1.06 -33.94
CA TYR A 504 -11.99 1.29 -34.95
C TYR A 504 -11.93 2.71 -35.50
N LYS A 505 -12.29 2.87 -36.78
CA LYS A 505 -12.27 4.15 -37.51
C LYS A 505 -13.21 5.19 -36.91
N THR A 506 -14.31 4.73 -36.32
CA THR A 506 -15.34 5.56 -35.69
C THR A 506 -15.85 4.89 -34.42
N ARG A 507 -16.52 5.66 -33.58
CA ARG A 507 -17.24 5.18 -32.39
C ARG A 507 -18.62 4.66 -32.74
N PHE A 508 -18.69 3.74 -33.71
CA PHE A 508 -19.95 3.28 -34.31
C PHE A 508 -20.96 2.77 -33.26
N TRP A 509 -20.48 2.18 -32.15
CA TRP A 509 -21.28 1.70 -31.02
C TRP A 509 -22.12 2.81 -30.33
N GLU A 510 -21.76 4.08 -30.48
CA GLU A 510 -22.52 5.23 -29.94
C GLU A 510 -23.67 5.66 -30.87
N THR A 511 -23.73 5.15 -32.11
CA THR A 511 -24.65 5.60 -33.15
C THR A 511 -25.59 4.51 -33.67
N GLN A 512 -25.44 3.28 -33.18
CA GLN A 512 -26.36 2.19 -33.51
C GLN A 512 -27.74 2.43 -32.88
N GLU A 513 -28.73 1.63 -33.28
CA GLU A 513 -30.10 1.66 -32.74
C GLU A 513 -30.15 1.59 -31.21
N ASN A 514 -29.29 0.74 -30.62
CA ASN A 514 -29.06 0.63 -29.19
C ASN A 514 -27.68 1.22 -28.86
N PRO A 515 -27.55 2.54 -28.67
CA PRO A 515 -26.24 3.18 -28.52
C PRO A 515 -25.62 2.85 -27.16
N ILE A 516 -24.30 2.67 -27.14
CA ILE A 516 -23.52 2.33 -25.94
C ILE A 516 -22.62 3.51 -25.57
N PHE A 517 -22.87 4.11 -24.40
CA PHE A 517 -22.05 5.20 -23.86
C PHE A 517 -21.28 4.71 -22.63
N GLY A 518 -20.02 4.32 -22.82
CA GLY A 518 -19.19 3.70 -21.77
C GLY A 518 -19.79 2.39 -21.22
N GLY A 519 -19.28 1.94 -20.07
CA GLY A 519 -19.73 0.71 -19.41
C GLY A 519 -18.93 -0.53 -19.78
N CYS A 520 -19.03 -1.55 -18.93
CA CYS A 520 -18.54 -2.89 -19.20
C CYS A 520 -19.71 -3.88 -19.21
N GLY A 521 -19.83 -4.64 -20.28
CA GLY A 521 -20.71 -5.80 -20.40
C GLY A 521 -19.92 -7.10 -20.34
N SER A 522 -20.61 -8.22 -20.59
CA SER A 522 -20.04 -9.55 -20.69
C SER A 522 -20.60 -10.30 -21.89
N THR A 523 -19.92 -11.35 -22.30
CA THR A 523 -20.42 -12.27 -23.34
C THR A 523 -20.34 -13.70 -22.83
N ASP A 524 -21.11 -14.57 -23.47
CA ASP A 524 -21.04 -16.02 -23.33
C ASP A 524 -20.02 -16.65 -24.30
N ILE A 525 -19.38 -15.84 -25.15
CA ILE A 525 -18.40 -16.30 -26.13
C ILE A 525 -17.12 -16.74 -25.40
N PRO A 526 -16.68 -18.01 -25.57
CA PRO A 526 -15.49 -18.51 -24.92
C PRO A 526 -14.24 -17.68 -25.22
N GLY A 527 -13.47 -17.34 -24.18
CA GLY A 527 -12.22 -16.60 -24.31
C GLY A 527 -12.37 -15.06 -24.38
N VAL A 528 -13.59 -14.51 -24.40
CA VAL A 528 -13.81 -13.05 -24.48
C VAL A 528 -13.93 -12.41 -23.09
N GLY A 529 -14.75 -12.98 -22.20
CA GLY A 529 -15.00 -12.40 -20.87
C GLY A 529 -15.79 -11.09 -20.95
N SER A 530 -15.26 -10.02 -20.36
CA SER A 530 -15.90 -8.70 -20.38
C SER A 530 -15.52 -7.87 -21.61
N VAL A 531 -16.46 -7.04 -22.05
CA VAL A 531 -16.28 -6.05 -23.13
C VAL A 531 -16.53 -4.67 -22.56
N CYS A 532 -15.54 -3.77 -22.62
CA CYS A 532 -15.65 -2.44 -22.03
C CYS A 532 -15.46 -1.33 -23.07
N TYR A 533 -16.31 -0.31 -22.98
CA TYR A 533 -16.33 0.83 -23.88
C TYR A 533 -15.71 2.06 -23.22
N PRO A 534 -15.01 2.92 -23.97
CA PRO A 534 -14.39 4.11 -23.40
C PRO A 534 -15.39 5.05 -22.72
N ALA A 535 -15.07 5.49 -21.51
CA ALA A 535 -15.83 6.50 -20.76
C ALA A 535 -15.46 7.96 -21.13
N TYR A 536 -14.57 8.15 -22.10
CA TYR A 536 -14.08 9.44 -22.56
C TYR A 536 -14.46 9.68 -24.03
N LYS A 537 -14.44 10.96 -24.43
CA LYS A 537 -14.79 11.42 -25.79
C LYS A 537 -16.11 10.83 -26.32
N ILE A 538 -17.09 10.69 -25.43
CA ILE A 538 -18.46 10.30 -25.78
C ILE A 538 -19.04 11.33 -26.76
N ASN A 539 -19.78 10.85 -27.77
CA ASN A 539 -20.36 11.62 -28.87
C ASN A 539 -19.34 12.25 -29.83
N SER A 540 -18.07 11.80 -29.80
CA SER A 540 -17.09 12.22 -30.80
C SER A 540 -17.18 11.36 -32.07
N THR A 541 -16.81 11.95 -33.20
CA THR A 541 -16.86 11.29 -34.52
C THR A 541 -15.55 10.62 -34.93
N GLY A 542 -14.50 10.81 -34.14
CA GLY A 542 -13.17 10.27 -34.42
C GLY A 542 -13.03 8.76 -34.14
N PRO A 543 -11.83 8.21 -34.32
CA PRO A 543 -11.53 6.82 -33.98
C PRO A 543 -11.72 6.52 -32.50
N GLY A 544 -11.87 5.25 -32.16
CA GLY A 544 -12.00 4.79 -30.78
C GLY A 544 -11.51 3.37 -30.56
N VAL A 545 -11.24 3.03 -29.30
CA VAL A 545 -10.70 1.72 -28.92
C VAL A 545 -11.63 1.01 -27.95
N ILE A 546 -12.19 -0.13 -28.36
CA ILE A 546 -12.95 -0.99 -27.46
C ILE A 546 -11.98 -1.94 -26.75
N LEU A 547 -12.16 -2.15 -25.44
CA LEU A 547 -11.59 -3.31 -24.77
C LEU A 547 -12.45 -4.51 -25.13
N GLY A 548 -12.13 -5.17 -26.24
CA GLY A 548 -12.93 -6.25 -26.82
C GLY A 548 -12.92 -7.51 -25.98
N SER A 549 -11.90 -7.68 -25.13
CA SER A 549 -11.83 -8.79 -24.18
C SER A 549 -11.10 -8.36 -22.91
N TYR A 550 -11.65 -8.78 -21.78
CA TYR A 550 -11.02 -8.81 -20.47
C TYR A 550 -11.39 -10.11 -19.78
N THR A 551 -10.42 -11.04 -19.72
CA THR A 551 -10.55 -12.34 -19.07
C THR A 551 -9.65 -12.41 -17.85
N SER A 552 -10.06 -13.18 -16.84
CA SER A 552 -9.28 -13.47 -15.64
C SER A 552 -9.32 -14.96 -15.31
N GLY A 553 -8.47 -15.41 -14.38
CA GLY A 553 -8.47 -16.77 -13.84
C GLY A 553 -8.16 -17.84 -14.89
N VAL A 554 -8.87 -18.98 -14.81
CA VAL A 554 -8.66 -20.15 -15.66
C VAL A 554 -8.84 -19.85 -17.16
N PRO A 555 -9.89 -19.12 -17.61
CA PRO A 555 -10.00 -18.70 -19.00
C PRO A 555 -8.81 -17.86 -19.48
N ALA A 556 -8.32 -16.94 -18.65
CA ALA A 556 -7.17 -16.09 -19.00
C ALA A 556 -5.89 -16.89 -19.24
N ARG A 557 -5.68 -17.99 -18.52
CA ARG A 557 -4.56 -18.92 -18.76
C ARG A 557 -4.67 -19.60 -20.12
N SER A 558 -5.87 -19.99 -20.52
CA SER A 558 -6.11 -20.64 -21.82
C SER A 558 -5.83 -19.69 -22.98
N VAL A 559 -6.34 -18.46 -22.93
CA VAL A 559 -6.11 -17.46 -23.98
C VAL A 559 -4.69 -16.90 -23.98
N ALA A 560 -3.97 -16.96 -22.85
CA ALA A 560 -2.57 -16.57 -22.77
C ALA A 560 -1.67 -17.47 -23.63
N ALA A 561 -2.02 -18.75 -23.78
CA ALA A 561 -1.29 -19.72 -24.59
C ALA A 561 -1.49 -19.55 -26.12
N LEU A 562 -2.52 -18.81 -26.53
CA LEU A 562 -2.74 -18.49 -27.95
C LEU A 562 -1.67 -17.53 -28.47
N SER A 563 -1.43 -17.60 -29.79
CA SER A 563 -0.75 -16.52 -30.50
C SER A 563 -1.53 -15.21 -30.34
N SER A 564 -0.85 -14.08 -30.50
CA SER A 564 -1.52 -12.78 -30.41
C SER A 564 -2.59 -12.65 -31.49
N GLU A 565 -2.29 -13.12 -32.69
CA GLU A 565 -3.14 -13.07 -33.88
C GLU A 565 -4.39 -13.92 -33.70
N ASP A 566 -4.27 -15.15 -33.18
CA ASP A 566 -5.42 -16.02 -32.95
C ASP A 566 -6.36 -15.45 -31.88
N HIS A 567 -5.79 -14.92 -30.79
CA HIS A 567 -6.60 -14.32 -29.72
C HIS A 567 -7.32 -13.07 -30.22
N VAL A 568 -6.62 -12.20 -30.96
CA VAL A 568 -7.22 -10.99 -31.55
C VAL A 568 -8.30 -11.33 -32.57
N ALA A 569 -8.06 -12.33 -33.44
CA ALA A 569 -9.04 -12.77 -34.41
C ALA A 569 -10.29 -13.36 -33.75
N LEU A 570 -10.13 -14.11 -32.64
CA LEU A 570 -11.24 -14.56 -31.81
C LEU A 570 -12.06 -13.39 -31.29
N VAL A 571 -11.40 -12.40 -30.67
CA VAL A 571 -12.08 -11.24 -30.09
C VAL A 571 -12.74 -10.38 -31.17
N GLN A 572 -12.12 -10.21 -32.33
CA GLN A 572 -12.72 -9.47 -33.44
C GLN A 572 -13.98 -10.16 -33.98
N ARG A 573 -13.97 -11.49 -34.14
CA ARG A 573 -15.19 -12.23 -34.51
C ARG A 573 -16.30 -12.05 -33.46
N ALA A 574 -15.94 -12.06 -32.17
CA ALA A 574 -16.89 -11.78 -31.11
C ALA A 574 -17.48 -10.36 -31.20
N MET A 575 -16.68 -9.35 -31.57
CA MET A 575 -17.21 -8.00 -31.79
C MET A 575 -18.17 -7.91 -32.97
N VAL A 576 -17.98 -8.74 -34.00
CA VAL A 576 -18.97 -8.88 -35.10
C VAL A 576 -20.25 -9.54 -34.61
N GLU A 577 -20.19 -10.57 -33.76
CA GLU A 577 -21.38 -11.16 -33.13
C GLU A 577 -22.14 -10.18 -32.23
N VAL A 578 -21.41 -9.30 -31.53
CA VAL A 578 -22.01 -8.27 -30.66
C VAL A 578 -22.65 -7.15 -31.48
N HIS A 579 -21.93 -6.61 -32.46
CA HIS A 579 -22.31 -5.36 -33.13
C HIS A 579 -22.81 -5.51 -34.58
N GLY A 580 -22.70 -6.69 -35.17
CA GLY A 580 -22.92 -6.95 -36.58
C GLY A 580 -21.73 -6.57 -37.48
N ASP A 581 -21.94 -6.66 -38.80
CA ASP A 581 -20.91 -6.47 -39.83
C ASP A 581 -20.17 -5.12 -39.75
N ILE A 582 -20.82 -4.09 -39.20
CA ILE A 582 -20.20 -2.78 -39.00
C ILE A 582 -18.91 -2.85 -38.18
N ALA A 583 -18.80 -3.77 -37.21
CA ALA A 583 -17.55 -3.96 -36.46
C ALA A 583 -16.42 -4.43 -37.40
N ASN A 584 -16.71 -5.29 -38.37
CA ASN A 584 -15.72 -5.70 -39.35
C ASN A 584 -15.33 -4.54 -40.30
N GLU A 585 -16.32 -3.78 -40.78
CA GLU A 585 -16.10 -2.65 -41.70
C GLU A 585 -15.27 -1.51 -41.07
N GLN A 586 -15.52 -1.25 -39.78
CA GLN A 586 -14.89 -0.17 -39.02
C GLN A 586 -13.55 -0.58 -38.41
N TRP A 587 -13.24 -1.88 -38.32
CA TRP A 587 -11.97 -2.34 -37.76
C TRP A 587 -10.81 -1.85 -38.62
N THR A 588 -9.77 -1.34 -37.95
CA THR A 588 -8.59 -0.78 -38.62
C THR A 588 -7.48 -1.79 -38.83
N GLY A 589 -7.56 -2.97 -38.23
CA GLY A 589 -6.45 -3.91 -38.12
C GLY A 589 -5.51 -3.62 -36.95
N ASN A 590 -5.59 -2.45 -36.32
CA ASN A 590 -4.76 -2.11 -35.15
C ASN A 590 -5.33 -2.71 -33.85
N TYR A 591 -4.44 -3.26 -33.01
CA TYR A 591 -4.80 -3.86 -31.72
C TYR A 591 -3.63 -3.80 -30.73
N ASP A 592 -3.92 -4.07 -29.45
CA ASP A 592 -2.93 -4.42 -28.44
C ASP A 592 -3.45 -5.61 -27.61
N ARG A 593 -2.55 -6.50 -27.19
CA ARG A 593 -2.85 -7.65 -26.32
C ARG A 593 -1.87 -7.69 -25.18
N GLN A 594 -2.38 -7.80 -23.96
CA GLN A 594 -1.57 -7.96 -22.75
C GLN A 594 -2.13 -9.10 -21.90
N CYS A 595 -1.34 -10.16 -21.74
CA CYS A 595 -1.60 -11.22 -20.76
C CYS A 595 -0.51 -11.17 -19.68
N TRP A 596 -0.89 -11.09 -18.40
CA TRP A 596 0.06 -10.79 -17.32
C TRP A 596 0.91 -11.98 -16.79
N GLU A 597 0.43 -13.22 -16.92
CA GLU A 597 1.11 -14.49 -16.55
C GLU A 597 2.40 -14.66 -17.33
N VAL A 598 2.37 -14.30 -18.61
CA VAL A 598 3.50 -14.42 -19.53
C VAL A 598 4.25 -13.10 -19.69
N ASP A 599 3.89 -12.07 -18.92
CA ASP A 599 4.66 -10.84 -18.87
C ASP A 599 6.02 -11.11 -18.20
N GLU A 600 7.09 -10.77 -18.92
CA GLU A 600 8.46 -11.09 -18.49
C GLU A 600 8.87 -10.38 -17.18
N HIS A 601 8.16 -9.30 -16.79
CA HIS A 601 8.47 -8.49 -15.62
C HIS A 601 7.48 -8.67 -14.46
N GLN A 602 6.31 -9.28 -14.70
CA GLN A 602 5.27 -9.47 -13.67
C GLN A 602 4.99 -10.94 -13.34
N ALA A 603 4.88 -11.84 -14.33
CA ALA A 603 4.48 -13.24 -14.15
C ALA A 603 3.24 -13.41 -13.25
N GLY A 604 2.19 -12.67 -13.56
CA GLY A 604 0.93 -12.66 -12.81
C GLY A 604 0.24 -11.30 -12.88
N ALA A 605 -1.09 -11.31 -12.80
CA ALA A 605 -1.90 -10.10 -12.86
C ALA A 605 -2.03 -9.40 -11.51
N TRP A 606 -2.21 -10.12 -10.40
CA TRP A 606 -2.26 -9.57 -9.03
C TRP A 606 -2.07 -10.70 -8.01
N ALA A 607 -1.76 -10.36 -6.75
CA ALA A 607 -1.71 -11.35 -5.69
C ALA A 607 -3.11 -11.91 -5.43
N SER A 608 -3.21 -13.23 -5.31
CA SER A 608 -4.48 -13.91 -5.06
C SER A 608 -4.24 -15.01 -4.05
N PRO A 609 -3.98 -14.65 -2.77
CA PRO A 609 -3.61 -15.62 -1.74
C PRO A 609 -4.65 -16.75 -1.66
N THR A 610 -4.20 -17.98 -1.51
CA THR A 610 -5.11 -19.08 -1.17
C THR A 610 -5.46 -19.04 0.31
N VAL A 611 -6.46 -19.82 0.73
CA VAL A 611 -6.85 -20.01 2.14
C VAL A 611 -5.62 -20.10 3.05
N GLY A 612 -5.63 -19.31 4.13
CA GLY A 612 -4.57 -19.20 5.14
C GLY A 612 -3.31 -18.42 4.73
N GLN A 613 -3.02 -18.18 3.45
CA GLN A 613 -1.75 -17.55 3.05
C GLN A 613 -1.64 -16.10 3.53
N GLN A 614 -2.68 -15.29 3.38
CA GLN A 614 -2.63 -13.86 3.71
C GLN A 614 -2.39 -13.64 5.21
N GLU A 615 -3.23 -14.25 6.05
CA GLU A 615 -3.11 -14.20 7.51
C GLU A 615 -1.74 -14.69 7.98
N LEU A 616 -1.25 -15.78 7.40
CA LEU A 616 0.04 -16.37 7.76
C LEU A 616 1.23 -15.47 7.36
N PHE A 617 1.19 -14.85 6.18
CA PHE A 617 2.37 -14.20 5.60
C PHE A 617 2.46 -12.68 5.86
N ILE A 618 1.35 -11.97 6.08
CA ILE A 618 1.36 -10.53 6.40
C ILE A 618 2.35 -10.18 7.53
N PRO A 619 2.41 -10.93 8.65
CA PRO A 619 3.37 -10.62 9.72
C PRO A 619 4.84 -10.67 9.30
N ALA A 620 5.20 -11.42 8.25
CA ALA A 620 6.56 -11.45 7.71
C ALA A 620 6.87 -10.20 6.89
N TYR A 621 5.90 -9.65 6.16
CA TYR A 621 6.08 -8.43 5.35
C TYR A 621 6.32 -7.21 6.23
N HIS A 622 5.78 -7.23 7.45
CA HIS A 622 5.88 -6.17 8.44
C HIS A 622 7.21 -6.19 9.22
N LYS A 623 8.23 -6.92 8.74
CA LYS A 623 9.58 -6.95 9.31
C LYS A 623 10.62 -6.60 8.26
N THR A 624 11.61 -5.78 8.64
CA THR A 624 12.86 -5.67 7.88
C THR A 624 13.75 -6.84 8.23
N GLU A 625 14.13 -7.63 7.22
CA GLU A 625 15.06 -8.74 7.36
C GLU A 625 16.31 -8.47 6.52
N LEU A 626 17.50 -8.50 7.16
CA LEU A 626 18.79 -8.34 6.47
C LEU A 626 18.82 -7.11 5.57
N ASN A 627 18.41 -5.96 6.13
CA ASN A 627 18.33 -4.66 5.45
C ASN A 627 17.43 -4.66 4.19
N THR A 628 16.54 -5.64 4.07
CA THR A 628 15.59 -5.78 2.97
C THR A 628 14.15 -5.56 3.46
N ILE A 629 13.40 -4.73 2.73
CA ILE A 629 11.99 -4.42 2.99
C ILE A 629 11.19 -4.72 1.74
N PHE A 630 10.18 -5.59 1.83
CA PHE A 630 9.31 -5.92 0.69
C PHE A 630 8.07 -5.02 0.71
N ILE A 631 7.74 -4.44 -0.45
CA ILE A 631 6.57 -3.57 -0.66
C ILE A 631 5.85 -3.92 -1.97
N GLY A 632 4.64 -3.39 -2.12
CA GLY A 632 3.77 -3.60 -3.27
C GLY A 632 2.44 -4.24 -2.88
N GLU A 633 1.50 -4.24 -3.82
CA GLU A 633 0.12 -4.68 -3.56
C GLU A 633 0.02 -6.12 -3.01
N HIS A 634 0.97 -7.00 -3.35
CA HIS A 634 1.06 -8.36 -2.80
C HIS A 634 1.40 -8.45 -1.30
N THR A 635 1.79 -7.33 -0.68
CA THR A 635 2.10 -7.22 0.76
C THR A 635 1.08 -6.40 1.54
N SER A 636 -0.04 -6.02 0.90
CA SER A 636 -1.13 -5.28 1.50
C SER A 636 -2.28 -6.21 1.90
N ILE A 637 -3.29 -5.67 2.59
CA ILE A 637 -4.50 -6.41 3.03
C ILE A 637 -5.56 -6.54 1.92
N THR A 638 -5.49 -5.69 0.89
CA THR A 638 -6.34 -5.76 -0.30
C THR A 638 -5.47 -5.97 -1.52
N HIS A 639 -6.04 -6.57 -2.56
CA HIS A 639 -5.31 -6.99 -3.75
C HIS A 639 -5.93 -6.43 -5.03
N ALA A 640 -5.14 -6.38 -6.10
CA ALA A 640 -5.49 -5.84 -7.42
C ALA A 640 -5.70 -4.31 -7.54
N TRP A 641 -5.54 -3.52 -6.47
CA TRP A 641 -5.78 -2.07 -6.48
C TRP A 641 -4.50 -1.22 -6.34
N ILE A 642 -4.50 -0.02 -6.95
CA ILE A 642 -3.37 0.93 -6.81
C ILE A 642 -3.21 1.39 -5.36
N PHE A 643 -4.33 1.59 -4.64
CA PHE A 643 -4.32 1.89 -3.20
C PHE A 643 -3.42 0.92 -2.42
N SER A 644 -3.57 -0.38 -2.64
CA SER A 644 -2.80 -1.44 -1.98
C SER A 644 -1.29 -1.31 -2.21
N ALA A 645 -0.87 -0.82 -3.39
CA ALA A 645 0.54 -0.55 -3.66
C ALA A 645 1.05 0.71 -2.96
N LEU A 646 0.24 1.78 -2.92
CA LEU A 646 0.61 3.04 -2.27
C LEU A 646 0.67 2.89 -0.75
N GLU A 647 -0.33 2.23 -0.17
CA GLU A 647 -0.40 1.90 1.25
C GLU A 647 0.83 1.10 1.68
N SER A 648 1.15 0.02 0.97
CA SER A 648 2.33 -0.79 1.26
C SER A 648 3.64 0.00 1.19
N ALA A 649 3.74 0.99 0.29
CA ALA A 649 4.88 1.91 0.24
C ALA A 649 4.94 2.84 1.46
N VAL A 650 3.80 3.29 1.99
CA VAL A 650 3.75 4.04 3.26
C VAL A 650 4.32 3.19 4.38
N ARG A 651 3.83 1.95 4.60
CA ARG A 651 4.40 1.06 5.64
C ARG A 651 5.88 0.81 5.43
N GLY A 652 6.29 0.43 4.22
CA GLY A 652 7.68 0.06 3.97
C GLY A 652 8.63 1.24 4.23
N THR A 653 8.19 2.45 3.90
CA THR A 653 8.94 3.67 4.21
C THR A 653 8.93 3.96 5.72
N THR A 654 7.80 3.80 6.40
CA THR A 654 7.73 3.91 7.86
C THR A 654 8.67 2.91 8.55
N GLN A 655 8.71 1.65 8.11
CA GLN A 655 9.64 0.64 8.61
C GLN A 655 11.10 1.07 8.46
N LEU A 656 11.47 1.54 7.26
CA LEU A 656 12.82 2.04 7.00
C LEU A 656 13.18 3.21 7.92
N LEU A 657 12.28 4.19 8.04
CA LEU A 657 12.50 5.35 8.89
C LEU A 657 12.65 4.97 10.37
N LEU A 658 11.83 4.04 10.87
CA LEU A 658 11.95 3.53 12.23
C LEU A 658 13.22 2.70 12.43
N ASP A 659 13.65 1.90 11.45
CA ASP A 659 14.94 1.21 11.47
C ASP A 659 16.15 2.17 11.54
N LEU A 660 15.96 3.43 11.12
CA LEU A 660 16.95 4.48 11.22
C LEU A 660 16.71 5.40 12.44
N GLY A 661 15.69 5.11 13.25
CA GLY A 661 15.26 5.90 14.40
C GLY A 661 14.66 7.29 14.08
N LEU A 662 14.31 7.53 12.81
CA LEU A 662 13.67 8.75 12.32
C LEU A 662 12.15 8.71 12.60
N VAL A 663 11.78 8.73 13.88
CA VAL A 663 10.39 8.60 14.35
C VAL A 663 9.53 9.77 13.90
N ASP A 664 10.02 11.00 14.01
CA ASP A 664 9.26 12.19 13.61
C ASP A 664 8.92 12.15 12.12
N GLU A 665 9.88 11.79 11.28
CA GLU A 665 9.69 11.61 9.84
C GLU A 665 8.72 10.45 9.54
N ALA A 666 8.79 9.35 10.30
CA ALA A 666 7.86 8.24 10.16
C ALA A 666 6.41 8.66 10.49
N LYS A 667 6.22 9.48 11.54
CA LYS A 667 4.92 10.05 11.91
C LYS A 667 4.40 10.99 10.83
N GLU A 668 5.25 11.89 10.32
CA GLU A 668 4.88 12.83 9.25
C GLU A 668 4.35 12.09 8.00
N VAL A 669 5.03 11.00 7.60
CA VAL A 669 4.61 10.16 6.48
C VAL A 669 3.24 9.52 6.75
N VAL A 670 3.05 8.90 7.92
CA VAL A 670 1.77 8.24 8.28
C VAL A 670 0.64 9.26 8.39
N ASP A 671 0.88 10.40 9.03
CA ASP A 671 -0.12 11.46 9.23
C ASP A 671 -0.56 12.10 7.91
N THR A 672 0.36 12.20 6.95
CA THR A 672 0.08 12.78 5.65
C THR A 672 -0.74 11.85 4.77
N TRP A 673 -0.42 10.55 4.78
CA TRP A 673 -0.92 9.62 3.75
C TRP A 673 -1.96 8.61 4.26
N MET A 674 -2.01 8.33 5.57
CA MET A 674 -2.93 7.35 6.16
C MET A 674 -3.96 8.02 7.10
N ALA A 675 -3.50 8.87 8.02
CA ALA A 675 -4.31 9.35 9.16
C ALA A 675 -5.37 10.40 8.82
N ARG A 676 -5.43 10.89 7.58
CA ARG A 676 -6.35 11.98 7.21
C ARG A 676 -7.80 11.55 7.04
N TRP A 677 -8.04 10.31 6.62
CA TRP A 677 -9.38 9.80 6.26
C TRP A 677 -9.69 8.41 6.78
N ILE A 678 -8.69 7.63 7.21
CA ILE A 678 -8.92 6.34 7.86
C ILE A 678 -8.33 6.36 9.25
N THR A 679 -9.19 6.12 10.23
CA THR A 679 -8.79 5.84 11.61
C THR A 679 -8.36 4.39 11.67
N VAL A 680 -7.06 4.08 11.78
CA VAL A 680 -6.61 2.68 11.82
C VAL A 680 -6.58 2.14 13.24
#